data_AF-A0A8J4SQD0-F1
#
_entry.id   AF-A0A8J4SQD0-F1
#
_cell.length_a   1.000
_cell.length_b   1.000
_cell.length_c   1.000
_cell.angle_alpha   90.00
_cell.angle_beta   90.00
_cell.angle_gamma   90.00
#
_symmetry.space_group_name_H-M   'P 1'
#
loop_
_entity.id
_entity.type
_entity.pdbx_description
1 polymer ?
#
loop_
_entity_poly.entity_id
_entity_poly.type
_entity_poly.pdbx_seq_one_letter_code
_entity_poly.pdbx_strand_id
1 'polypeptide(L)'
;MKERLWLDDKQGNIWDISEIAGDITYKTSRIGKPSSLEFTLIKGSLYQNTKFTYENGYVVKYISNKLGIFYGYIFSVDSGKDESVKIKAYDQTRYLTANQTYKFVNATATDVIKRIATDFQLKVGELIQPKYVIPRMLFDNKKLIDMICEALDRTLIYGGKNYIFYDDFGKLVLRDVEEMPYGFVIGDNSLLTDYSYTRSIDDQTYNKIKLYRDNKDTGKRETFVHQDSGSIRQWGLLFLYQKADDGLNEGQIDAMLKTLMTLRNRETQTLKVDALGDFKVRAGSYVNIQIEELKINQYFLVDEWRGHLRRAGSAGESMIPQGAQISAEGQEEAAVLPSLTYVFKTSGQRIGRLQLDGKDAVKQAVYKALSTRRYEHLIYSSDYGMEWSWEGMAGRSMVESELERWIKEALLPDDRISDVMEFEFVHEADGTFEVILNRMLDKVSDGVDKREGSIIYDALAPAAVEMAQMYIELDVNANLKFADTASGEYLDRAVAWSGIRRKAATKARWVGIFRDNEGKPVEVPLESRFSTGDRVYVVMERVAAGRYVLECEVAGAEGNEYTGALLPIDYIAGLTTTELTQLLVPGEDEETDQALYDRYQDKVSRPVTSANKYQYELWARENSGVGKAKAFPLWDGPGTVKVALLNNEMHAPAEAVIQAVQKYIDPTQDGMGEGAAPIGPVVTVVGAEEVPIHVEVQVTLASGSTYEGVKTLIETGVTAYLKELAFADPLVRWTRIANVILDIPPVIDYSDLLVNGGMSNLEIAPGAVAVLGTVKLLTETEGVELDQLTVGLESVLDQFYPESATWALERYERDLQIPTNQAKPEDQRRSVIISKMRGSGKVSGSMLKNVAQAYESGGIDVSVSPEEYLIRIRFIDTWGLPPNLDDLKAAIEDIKPAHMIVDYRLRYLTIAEVESMTLAEIEQTRQDKFAGGGA
;
A
#
# COMPACT_ATOMS: atom_id res chain seq x y z
N MET A 1 29.09 -23.31 -13.50
CA MET A 1 29.02 -22.16 -14.43
C MET A 1 29.73 -20.98 -13.76
N LYS A 2 30.54 -20.19 -14.46
CA LYS A 2 31.28 -19.08 -13.83
C LYS A 2 30.67 -17.76 -14.24
N GLU A 3 29.85 -17.19 -13.36
CA GLU A 3 29.31 -15.84 -13.47
C GLU A 3 30.38 -14.84 -13.04
N ARG A 4 30.41 -13.67 -13.69
CA ARG A 4 31.32 -12.60 -13.33
C ARG A 4 30.62 -11.24 -13.34
N LEU A 5 30.73 -10.52 -12.23
CA LEU A 5 30.30 -9.14 -12.07
C LEU A 5 31.54 -8.26 -11.90
N TRP A 6 31.74 -7.33 -12.82
CA TRP A 6 32.86 -6.40 -12.81
C TRP A 6 32.39 -4.97 -12.62
N LEU A 7 33.17 -4.23 -11.84
CA LEU A 7 33.01 -2.80 -11.64
C LEU A 7 34.29 -2.10 -12.10
N ASP A 8 34.16 -1.13 -12.99
CA ASP A 8 35.26 -0.42 -13.64
C ASP A 8 35.11 1.09 -13.34
N ASP A 9 36.11 1.63 -12.65
CA ASP A 9 36.11 3.00 -12.10
C ASP A 9 36.40 4.08 -13.15
N LYS A 10 36.63 3.69 -14.41
CA LYS A 10 37.05 4.55 -15.53
C LYS A 10 38.40 5.25 -15.32
N GLN A 11 39.15 4.89 -14.27
CA GLN A 11 40.47 5.43 -13.90
C GLN A 11 41.58 4.40 -14.09
N GLY A 12 41.24 3.22 -14.62
CA GLY A 12 42.17 2.14 -14.94
C GLY A 12 42.10 0.95 -13.99
N ASN A 13 41.25 0.98 -12.96
CA ASN A 13 41.03 -0.17 -12.09
C ASN A 13 39.72 -0.89 -12.47
N ILE A 14 39.82 -2.21 -12.60
CA ILE A 14 38.67 -3.09 -12.84
C ILE A 14 38.63 -4.11 -11.70
N TRP A 15 37.52 -4.12 -10.98
CA TRP A 15 37.29 -4.93 -9.81
C TRP A 15 36.37 -6.09 -10.14
N ASP A 16 36.79 -7.31 -9.84
CA ASP A 16 35.90 -8.48 -9.86
C ASP A 16 35.17 -8.57 -8.52
N ILE A 17 33.91 -8.16 -8.52
CA ILE A 17 33.08 -8.07 -7.32
C ILE A 17 32.13 -9.25 -7.17
N SER A 18 32.33 -10.30 -7.96
CA SER A 18 31.47 -11.48 -7.97
C SER A 18 31.34 -12.13 -6.59
N GLU A 19 32.40 -12.14 -5.79
CA GLU A 19 32.37 -12.78 -4.46
C GLU A 19 31.72 -11.90 -3.39
N ILE A 20 31.66 -10.57 -3.59
CA ILE A 20 31.16 -9.61 -2.59
C ILE A 20 29.76 -9.06 -2.89
N ALA A 21 29.25 -9.23 -4.11
CA ALA A 21 27.92 -8.77 -4.51
C ALA A 21 26.85 -9.81 -4.18
N GLY A 22 25.96 -9.57 -3.21
CA GLY A 22 24.89 -10.47 -2.78
C GLY A 22 23.82 -10.73 -3.84
N ASP A 23 22.58 -10.31 -3.56
CA ASP A 23 21.47 -10.44 -4.51
C ASP A 23 21.79 -9.67 -5.79
N ILE A 24 21.53 -10.27 -6.96
CA ILE A 24 21.67 -9.61 -8.26
C ILE A 24 20.36 -9.79 -9.03
N THR A 25 19.78 -8.69 -9.49
CA THR A 25 18.52 -8.67 -10.24
C THR A 25 18.69 -7.88 -11.53
N TYR A 26 18.33 -8.47 -12.67
CA TYR A 26 18.31 -7.82 -13.98
C TYR A 26 16.87 -7.61 -14.45
N LYS A 27 16.54 -6.41 -14.91
CA LYS A 27 15.21 -6.03 -15.39
C LYS A 27 15.31 -5.45 -16.80
N THR A 28 14.42 -5.87 -17.69
CA THR A 28 14.27 -5.34 -19.06
C THR A 28 12.80 -5.07 -19.35
N SER A 29 12.53 -4.08 -20.20
CA SER A 29 11.20 -3.73 -20.67
C SER A 29 11.24 -3.43 -22.16
N ARG A 30 10.15 -3.75 -22.87
CA ARG A 30 10.04 -3.52 -24.32
C ARG A 30 9.73 -2.06 -24.65
N ILE A 31 9.10 -1.33 -23.73
CA ILE A 31 8.55 0.02 -24.00
C ILE A 31 9.02 1.00 -22.92
N GLY A 32 9.60 2.12 -23.33
CA GLY A 32 9.71 3.37 -22.55
C GLY A 32 10.60 3.33 -21.29
N LYS A 33 11.06 2.15 -20.85
CA LYS A 33 11.85 1.98 -19.62
C LYS A 33 13.26 1.46 -19.93
N PRO A 34 14.31 2.05 -19.34
CA PRO A 34 15.67 1.56 -19.52
C PRO A 34 15.90 0.23 -18.77
N SER A 35 16.76 -0.64 -19.30
CA SER A 35 17.13 -1.87 -18.59
C SER A 35 18.01 -1.53 -17.38
N SER A 36 17.85 -2.29 -16.30
CA SER A 36 18.57 -2.05 -15.05
C SER A 36 19.12 -3.32 -14.41
N LEU A 37 20.32 -3.23 -13.84
CA LEU A 37 20.92 -4.24 -12.99
C LEU A 37 21.01 -3.70 -11.55
N GLU A 38 20.37 -4.37 -10.61
CA GLU A 38 20.34 -4.05 -9.18
C GLU A 38 21.12 -5.12 -8.42
N PHE A 39 22.03 -4.73 -7.53
CA PHE A 39 22.74 -5.68 -6.67
C PHE A 39 23.15 -5.09 -5.32
N THR A 40 23.33 -5.95 -4.32
CA THR A 40 23.71 -5.54 -2.95
C THR A 40 25.18 -5.85 -2.68
N LEU A 41 25.92 -4.96 -2.02
CA LEU A 41 27.26 -5.20 -1.48
C LEU A 41 27.21 -5.20 0.05
N ILE A 42 28.15 -5.91 0.70
CA ILE A 42 28.33 -5.87 2.16
C ILE A 42 29.63 -5.09 2.46
N LYS A 43 29.53 -4.04 3.30
CA LYS A 43 30.66 -3.22 3.76
C LYS A 43 31.63 -4.09 4.58
N GLY A 44 32.93 -4.03 4.30
CA GLY A 44 33.95 -4.72 5.11
C GLY A 44 34.04 -6.23 4.90
N SER A 45 33.49 -6.77 3.80
CA SER A 45 33.59 -8.20 3.48
C SER A 45 35.05 -8.70 3.50
N LEU A 46 35.27 -9.93 3.98
CA LEU A 46 36.59 -10.60 4.13
C LEU A 46 37.45 -10.60 2.86
N TYR A 47 36.83 -10.41 1.68
CA TYR A 47 37.49 -10.39 0.37
C TYR A 47 37.50 -9.00 -0.29
N GLN A 48 37.05 -7.95 0.40
CA GLN A 48 37.03 -6.59 -0.14
C GLN A 48 38.44 -6.01 -0.15
N ASN A 49 38.92 -5.63 -1.34
CA ASN A 49 40.20 -4.94 -1.47
C ASN A 49 40.13 -3.58 -0.77
N THR A 50 41.15 -3.20 0.01
CA THR A 50 41.18 -1.93 0.74
C THR A 50 41.15 -0.68 -0.14
N LYS A 51 41.41 -0.82 -1.44
CA LYS A 51 41.31 0.25 -2.45
C LYS A 51 40.01 0.20 -3.27
N PHE A 52 39.14 -0.77 -3.02
CA PHE A 52 37.88 -0.90 -3.75
C PHE A 52 36.94 0.24 -3.37
N THR A 53 36.38 0.89 -4.40
CA THR A 53 35.39 1.96 -4.25
C THR A 53 34.21 1.69 -5.18
N TYR A 54 33.08 2.33 -4.90
CA TYR A 54 31.88 2.31 -5.73
C TYR A 54 31.27 3.71 -5.71
N GLU A 55 31.04 4.29 -6.90
CA GLU A 55 30.55 5.66 -7.09
C GLU A 55 29.57 5.67 -8.26
N ASN A 56 28.68 6.66 -8.26
CA ASN A 56 27.81 6.91 -9.42
C ASN A 56 28.68 7.17 -10.67
N GLY A 57 28.28 6.59 -11.80
CA GLY A 57 28.96 6.69 -13.07
C GLY A 57 30.01 5.61 -13.35
N TYR A 58 30.38 4.77 -12.37
CA TYR A 58 31.23 3.59 -12.60
C TYR A 58 30.56 2.58 -13.53
N VAL A 59 31.35 1.86 -14.34
CA VAL A 59 30.85 0.89 -15.31
C VAL A 59 30.59 -0.44 -14.64
N VAL A 60 29.43 -1.03 -14.89
CA VAL A 60 29.05 -2.37 -14.41
C VAL A 60 28.95 -3.32 -15.61
N LYS A 61 29.61 -4.48 -15.52
CA LYS A 61 29.57 -5.53 -16.55
C LYS A 61 29.19 -6.86 -15.89
N TYR A 62 28.11 -7.48 -16.34
CA TYR A 62 27.71 -8.82 -15.90
C TYR A 62 27.79 -9.80 -17.07
N ILE A 63 28.59 -10.86 -16.89
CA ILE A 63 28.85 -11.90 -17.89
C ILE A 63 28.52 -13.25 -17.27
N SER A 64 27.65 -14.03 -17.93
CA SER A 64 27.32 -15.40 -17.53
C SER A 64 27.60 -16.35 -18.68
N ASN A 65 28.31 -17.46 -18.42
CA ASN A 65 28.65 -18.48 -19.43
C ASN A 65 29.29 -17.93 -20.73
N LYS A 66 30.16 -16.92 -20.59
CA LYS A 66 30.79 -16.17 -21.71
C LYS A 66 29.82 -15.31 -22.55
N LEU A 67 28.56 -15.24 -22.17
CA LEU A 67 27.57 -14.33 -22.75
C LEU A 67 27.54 -13.03 -21.95
N GLY A 68 27.68 -11.89 -22.63
CA GLY A 68 27.49 -10.58 -22.02
C GLY A 68 26.01 -10.30 -21.80
N ILE A 69 25.58 -10.18 -20.55
CA ILE A 69 24.16 -10.01 -20.19
C ILE A 69 23.82 -8.54 -19.97
N PHE A 70 24.70 -7.81 -19.26
CA PHE A 70 24.49 -6.40 -18.93
C PHE A 70 25.79 -5.60 -19.00
N TYR A 71 25.71 -4.42 -19.61
CA TYR A 71 26.75 -3.39 -19.61
C TYR A 71 26.08 -2.05 -19.34
N GLY A 72 26.47 -1.38 -18.26
CA GLY A 72 25.83 -0.13 -17.86
C GLY A 72 26.66 0.68 -16.89
N TYR A 73 26.02 1.65 -16.25
CA TYR A 73 26.64 2.60 -15.33
C TYR A 73 25.86 2.66 -14.04
N ILE A 74 26.54 2.82 -12.91
CA ILE A 74 25.90 3.06 -11.60
C ILE A 74 25.19 4.41 -11.64
N PHE A 75 23.91 4.44 -11.26
CA PHE A 75 23.13 5.68 -11.18
C PHE A 75 22.66 6.00 -9.75
N SER A 76 22.51 4.98 -8.90
CA SER A 76 22.22 5.20 -7.49
C SER A 76 22.95 4.20 -6.61
N VAL A 77 23.40 4.69 -5.47
CA VAL A 77 23.96 3.94 -4.35
C VAL A 77 23.15 4.31 -3.13
N ASP A 78 22.52 3.32 -2.51
CA ASP A 78 21.70 3.48 -1.30
C ASP A 78 22.36 2.70 -0.16
N SER A 79 22.55 3.35 0.99
CA SER A 79 23.24 2.77 2.14
C SER A 79 22.61 3.22 3.45
N GLY A 80 22.33 2.27 4.35
CA GLY A 80 21.73 2.50 5.67
C GLY A 80 22.69 2.30 6.84
N LYS A 81 22.12 2.21 8.05
CA LYS A 81 22.83 1.83 9.30
C LYS A 81 23.28 0.36 9.28
N ASP A 82 22.65 -0.46 8.45
CA ASP A 82 23.05 -1.83 8.18
C ASP A 82 24.31 -1.88 7.29
N GLU A 83 25.03 -3.00 7.33
CA GLU A 83 26.26 -3.18 6.54
C GLU A 83 25.99 -3.36 5.03
N SER A 84 24.72 -3.31 4.59
CA SER A 84 24.32 -3.51 3.20
C SER A 84 24.35 -2.21 2.38
N VAL A 85 24.74 -2.32 1.12
CA VAL A 85 24.76 -1.21 0.15
C VAL A 85 24.06 -1.67 -1.12
N LYS A 86 22.96 -1.02 -1.49
CA LYS A 86 22.20 -1.34 -2.70
C LYS A 86 22.69 -0.46 -3.85
N ILE A 87 23.12 -1.10 -4.93
CA ILE A 87 23.60 -0.44 -6.15
C ILE A 87 22.60 -0.68 -7.27
N LYS A 88 22.23 0.39 -7.96
CA LYS A 88 21.41 0.33 -9.18
C LYS A 88 22.18 0.90 -10.36
N ALA A 89 22.36 0.08 -11.38
CA ALA A 89 22.96 0.46 -12.64
C ALA A 89 21.94 0.39 -13.77
N TYR A 90 22.04 1.30 -14.73
CA TYR A 90 21.26 1.26 -15.97
C TYR A 90 22.18 1.11 -17.18
N ASP A 91 21.68 0.48 -18.23
CA ASP A 91 22.34 0.49 -19.54
C ASP A 91 22.26 1.89 -20.19
N GLN A 92 22.84 2.04 -21.38
CA GLN A 92 22.86 3.34 -22.07
C GLN A 92 21.49 3.84 -22.55
N THR A 93 20.43 3.02 -22.54
CA THR A 93 19.07 3.51 -22.82
C THR A 93 18.57 4.46 -21.74
N ARG A 94 19.18 4.49 -20.55
CA ARG A 94 18.88 5.50 -19.52
C ARG A 94 19.13 6.93 -20.02
N TYR A 95 20.11 7.13 -20.89
CA TYR A 95 20.38 8.44 -21.49
C TYR A 95 19.33 8.86 -22.52
N LEU A 96 18.50 7.93 -22.99
CA LEU A 96 17.36 8.20 -23.89
C LEU A 96 16.11 8.71 -23.14
N THR A 97 16.15 8.81 -21.81
CA THR A 97 15.05 9.38 -21.03
C THR A 97 15.11 10.90 -20.93
N ALA A 98 16.08 11.54 -21.58
CA ALA A 98 16.14 12.99 -21.73
C ALA A 98 15.10 13.49 -22.74
N ASN A 99 14.53 14.66 -22.50
CA ASN A 99 13.60 15.29 -23.43
C ASN A 99 14.34 16.07 -24.52
N GLN A 100 13.84 16.02 -25.75
CA GLN A 100 14.33 16.80 -26.89
C GLN A 100 13.22 17.08 -27.90
N THR A 101 13.55 17.90 -28.89
CA THR A 101 12.68 18.20 -30.04
C THR A 101 13.34 17.67 -31.30
N TYR A 102 12.65 16.79 -32.03
CA TYR A 102 13.12 16.29 -33.31
C TYR A 102 12.04 16.39 -34.38
N LYS A 103 12.47 16.83 -35.55
CA LYS A 103 11.69 16.70 -36.78
C LYS A 103 12.36 15.68 -37.69
N PHE A 104 11.57 14.69 -38.08
CA PHE A 104 11.92 13.71 -39.10
C PHE A 104 10.95 13.84 -40.28
N VAL A 105 11.48 13.74 -41.49
CA VAL A 105 10.70 13.76 -42.73
C VAL A 105 11.23 12.61 -43.58
N ASN A 106 10.32 11.76 -44.06
CA ASN A 106 10.65 10.56 -44.82
C ASN A 106 11.75 9.71 -44.17
N ALA A 107 11.60 9.36 -42.90
CA ALA A 107 12.59 8.63 -42.12
C ALA A 107 12.07 7.25 -41.70
N THR A 108 12.92 6.24 -41.66
CA THR A 108 12.60 4.97 -41.00
C THR A 108 12.85 5.06 -39.49
N ALA A 109 12.34 4.10 -38.71
CA ALA A 109 12.67 4.02 -37.28
C ALA A 109 14.19 3.92 -37.03
N THR A 110 14.92 3.28 -37.94
CA THR A 110 16.38 3.17 -37.89
C THR A 110 17.09 4.50 -38.09
N ASP A 111 16.57 5.34 -38.97
CA ASP A 111 17.10 6.69 -39.18
C ASP A 111 16.87 7.57 -37.94
N VAL A 112 15.72 7.40 -37.28
CA VAL A 112 15.41 8.04 -35.98
C VAL A 112 16.43 7.62 -34.93
N ILE A 113 16.62 6.31 -34.73
CA ILE A 113 17.55 5.75 -33.75
C ILE A 113 18.99 6.23 -34.04
N LYS A 114 19.45 6.16 -35.28
CA LYS A 114 20.81 6.57 -35.67
C LYS A 114 21.08 8.04 -35.38
N ARG A 115 20.12 8.91 -35.70
CA ARG A 115 20.27 10.35 -35.45
C ARG A 115 20.34 10.64 -33.97
N ILE A 116 19.37 10.15 -33.20
CA ILE A 116 19.32 10.32 -31.74
C ILE A 116 20.59 9.77 -31.07
N ALA A 117 21.02 8.56 -31.45
CA ALA A 117 22.21 7.96 -30.88
C ALA A 117 23.48 8.75 -31.21
N THR A 118 23.57 9.33 -32.41
CA THR A 118 24.71 10.18 -32.80
C THR A 118 24.75 11.46 -31.98
N ASP A 119 23.62 12.15 -31.84
CA ASP A 119 23.52 13.42 -31.13
C ASP A 119 23.84 13.26 -29.63
N PHE A 120 23.51 12.10 -29.04
CA PHE A 120 23.80 11.74 -27.64
C PHE A 120 25.07 10.91 -27.45
N GLN A 121 25.88 10.73 -28.50
CA GLN A 121 27.13 9.97 -28.48
C GLN A 121 26.98 8.54 -27.94
N LEU A 122 25.82 7.92 -28.20
CA LEU A 122 25.49 6.56 -27.83
C LEU A 122 26.03 5.57 -28.86
N LYS A 123 26.47 4.40 -28.39
CA LYS A 123 26.99 3.36 -29.27
C LYS A 123 25.84 2.61 -29.91
N VAL A 124 25.85 2.50 -31.24
CA VAL A 124 24.91 1.68 -32.00
C VAL A 124 25.56 0.36 -32.41
N GLY A 125 24.77 -0.71 -32.40
CA GLY A 125 25.10 -2.03 -32.92
C GLY A 125 24.39 -2.28 -34.25
N GLU A 126 23.85 -3.48 -34.39
CA GLU A 126 23.06 -3.86 -35.57
C GLU A 126 21.66 -3.24 -35.49
N LEU A 127 21.34 -2.41 -36.49
CA LEU A 127 20.02 -1.80 -36.65
C LEU A 127 19.42 -2.28 -37.97
N ILE A 128 18.44 -3.19 -37.92
CA ILE A 128 17.69 -3.61 -39.11
C ILE A 128 17.03 -2.39 -39.76
N GLN A 129 16.77 -2.40 -41.07
CA GLN A 129 16.13 -1.28 -41.76
C GLN A 129 14.67 -1.63 -42.10
N PRO A 130 13.67 -1.05 -41.41
CA PRO A 130 12.27 -1.23 -41.78
C PRO A 130 11.97 -0.73 -43.19
N LYS A 131 11.05 -1.41 -43.89
CA LYS A 131 10.62 -1.01 -45.24
C LYS A 131 9.72 0.23 -45.23
N TYR A 132 8.96 0.43 -44.16
CA TYR A 132 8.06 1.56 -44.05
C TYR A 132 8.84 2.85 -43.76
N VAL A 133 8.62 3.85 -44.61
CA VAL A 133 9.18 5.19 -44.46
C VAL A 133 8.11 6.08 -43.85
N ILE A 134 8.40 6.64 -42.68
CA ILE A 134 7.46 7.48 -41.96
C ILE A 134 7.49 8.88 -42.61
N PRO A 135 6.39 9.37 -43.21
CA PRO A 135 6.43 10.59 -44.00
C PRO A 135 6.85 11.82 -43.20
N ARG A 136 6.38 11.92 -41.95
CA ARG A 136 6.74 12.98 -41.03
C ARG A 136 6.53 12.55 -39.59
N MET A 137 7.49 12.88 -38.73
CA MET A 137 7.34 12.89 -37.27
C MET A 137 7.82 14.24 -36.76
N LEU A 138 7.02 14.87 -35.92
CA LEU A 138 7.40 16.08 -35.20
C LEU A 138 7.22 15.76 -33.72
N PHE A 139 8.33 15.64 -33.03
CA PHE A 139 8.39 15.47 -31.60
C PHE A 139 8.85 16.78 -31.00
N ASP A 140 8.18 17.23 -29.97
CA ASP A 140 8.65 18.33 -29.15
C ASP A 140 8.69 17.93 -27.69
N ASN A 141 9.73 18.40 -27.01
CA ASN A 141 9.98 18.16 -25.59
C ASN A 141 9.65 16.72 -25.12
N LYS A 142 9.90 15.73 -25.99
CA LYS A 142 9.55 14.32 -25.81
C LYS A 142 10.78 13.56 -25.36
N LYS A 143 10.64 12.51 -24.56
CA LYS A 143 11.78 11.63 -24.23
C LYS A 143 12.26 10.95 -25.50
N LEU A 144 13.57 10.89 -25.70
CA LEU A 144 14.16 10.26 -26.90
C LEU A 144 13.71 8.80 -27.06
N ILE A 145 13.60 8.05 -25.96
CA ILE A 145 13.11 6.67 -25.96
C ILE A 145 11.66 6.58 -26.44
N ASP A 146 10.82 7.56 -26.06
CA ASP A 146 9.42 7.62 -26.47
C ASP A 146 9.29 8.02 -27.95
N MET A 147 10.18 8.87 -28.48
CA MET A 147 10.26 9.13 -29.93
C MET A 147 10.60 7.87 -30.71
N ILE A 148 11.53 7.07 -30.20
CA ILE A 148 11.93 5.80 -30.81
C ILE A 148 10.74 4.84 -30.76
N CYS A 149 10.08 4.68 -29.60
CA CYS A 149 8.88 3.85 -29.47
C CYS A 149 7.78 4.29 -30.43
N GLU A 150 7.48 5.59 -30.55
CA GLU A 150 6.46 6.07 -31.49
C GLU A 150 6.85 5.81 -32.96
N ALA A 151 8.13 5.91 -33.32
CA ALA A 151 8.60 5.54 -34.65
C ALA A 151 8.41 4.04 -34.92
N LEU A 152 8.62 3.19 -33.91
CA LEU A 152 8.34 1.75 -34.00
C LEU A 152 6.83 1.46 -34.10
N ASP A 153 5.99 2.16 -33.33
CA ASP A 153 4.54 2.01 -33.37
C ASP A 153 3.97 2.39 -34.74
N ARG A 154 4.44 3.50 -35.33
CA ARG A 154 4.07 3.89 -36.70
C ARG A 154 4.55 2.85 -37.71
N THR A 155 5.74 2.29 -37.51
CA THR A 155 6.26 1.20 -38.36
C THR A 155 5.41 -0.06 -38.25
N LEU A 156 4.88 -0.37 -37.06
CA LEU A 156 3.95 -1.49 -36.86
C LEU A 156 2.59 -1.21 -37.49
N ILE A 157 1.97 -0.07 -37.17
CA ILE A 157 0.61 0.30 -37.61
C ILE A 157 0.52 0.38 -39.14
N TYR A 158 1.51 1.01 -39.78
CA TYR A 158 1.47 1.28 -41.23
C TYR A 158 2.36 0.33 -42.05
N GLY A 159 3.43 -0.21 -41.47
CA GLY A 159 4.35 -1.14 -42.12
C GLY A 159 4.08 -2.61 -41.85
N GLY A 160 3.22 -2.93 -40.88
CA GLY A 160 2.77 -4.29 -40.56
C GLY A 160 3.81 -5.21 -39.92
N LYS A 161 5.00 -4.69 -39.57
CA LYS A 161 6.07 -5.45 -38.90
C LYS A 161 6.40 -4.87 -37.53
N ASN A 162 6.55 -5.77 -36.55
CA ASN A 162 6.90 -5.42 -35.18
C ASN A 162 8.42 -5.51 -34.99
N TYR A 163 8.99 -4.49 -34.37
CA TYR A 163 10.43 -4.40 -34.13
C TYR A 163 10.69 -4.12 -32.65
N ILE A 164 11.79 -4.65 -32.12
CA ILE A 164 12.26 -4.32 -30.78
C ILE A 164 13.58 -3.57 -30.81
N PHE A 165 13.62 -2.50 -30.03
CA PHE A 165 14.79 -1.68 -29.75
C PHE A 165 15.28 -1.92 -28.31
N TYR A 166 16.57 -2.22 -28.14
CA TYR A 166 17.16 -2.46 -26.81
C TYR A 166 18.68 -2.27 -26.82
N ASP A 167 19.30 -2.26 -25.63
CA ASP A 167 20.77 -2.32 -25.51
C ASP A 167 21.27 -3.78 -25.42
N ASP A 168 22.19 -4.12 -26.32
CA ASP A 168 22.90 -5.40 -26.40
C ASP A 168 24.36 -5.21 -25.95
N PHE A 169 24.55 -5.21 -24.63
CA PHE A 169 25.86 -5.12 -23.99
C PHE A 169 26.67 -3.88 -24.41
N GLY A 170 26.05 -2.70 -24.26
CA GLY A 170 26.64 -1.38 -24.54
C GLY A 170 26.58 -0.97 -26.00
N LYS A 171 25.56 -1.47 -26.73
CA LYS A 171 25.27 -1.16 -28.13
C LYS A 171 23.76 -1.19 -28.35
N LEU A 172 23.18 -0.10 -28.84
CA LEU A 172 21.77 -0.05 -29.23
C LEU A 172 21.53 -0.90 -30.47
N VAL A 173 20.58 -1.82 -30.40
CA VAL A 173 20.20 -2.70 -31.50
C VAL A 173 18.72 -2.57 -31.82
N LEU A 174 18.36 -2.86 -33.07
CA LEU A 174 16.99 -2.93 -33.55
C LEU A 174 16.82 -4.24 -34.31
N ARG A 175 15.88 -5.09 -33.87
CA ARG A 175 15.61 -6.41 -34.45
C ARG A 175 14.15 -6.60 -34.78
N ASP A 176 13.89 -7.48 -35.75
CA ASP A 176 12.53 -7.97 -36.02
C ASP A 176 12.13 -8.94 -34.90
N VAL A 177 10.94 -8.74 -34.31
CA VAL A 177 10.46 -9.58 -33.20
C VAL A 177 10.20 -11.01 -33.67
N GLU A 178 9.86 -11.21 -34.96
CA GLU A 178 9.66 -12.54 -35.56
C GLU A 178 10.95 -13.38 -35.57
N GLU A 179 12.12 -12.74 -35.48
CA GLU A 179 13.44 -13.39 -35.43
C GLU A 179 13.89 -13.71 -33.99
N MET A 180 13.05 -13.45 -32.99
CA MET A 180 13.36 -13.67 -31.57
C MET A 180 12.54 -14.77 -30.85
N PRO A 181 12.17 -15.91 -31.49
CA PRO A 181 11.57 -17.04 -30.76
C PRO A 181 12.65 -17.82 -29.99
N TYR A 182 12.38 -18.07 -28.71
CA TYR A 182 13.21 -18.95 -27.89
C TYR A 182 12.62 -20.36 -27.87
N GLY A 183 13.45 -21.36 -28.14
CA GLY A 183 13.04 -22.73 -28.44
C GLY A 183 12.64 -23.59 -27.24
N PHE A 184 12.38 -23.00 -26.08
CA PHE A 184 11.90 -23.73 -24.90
C PHE A 184 10.46 -23.37 -24.58
N VAL A 185 9.77 -24.31 -23.95
CA VAL A 185 8.38 -24.19 -23.53
C VAL A 185 8.38 -23.88 -22.04
N ILE A 186 7.55 -22.93 -21.62
CA ILE A 186 7.21 -22.73 -20.22
C ILE A 186 5.77 -23.20 -20.02
N GLY A 187 5.56 -24.21 -19.19
CA GLY A 187 4.24 -24.76 -18.94
C GLY A 187 4.20 -25.75 -17.80
N ASP A 188 3.03 -26.33 -17.54
CA ASP A 188 2.77 -27.17 -16.35
C ASP A 188 3.77 -28.32 -16.17
N ASN A 189 4.32 -28.83 -17.27
CA ASN A 189 5.31 -29.91 -17.30
C ASN A 189 6.74 -29.44 -17.64
N SER A 190 6.99 -28.13 -17.73
CA SER A 190 8.28 -27.57 -18.15
C SER A 190 8.51 -26.16 -17.63
N LEU A 191 9.46 -25.99 -16.72
CA LEU A 191 10.00 -24.70 -16.24
C LEU A 191 9.01 -23.78 -15.48
N LEU A 192 7.69 -23.91 -15.65
CA LEU A 192 6.70 -23.12 -14.92
C LEU A 192 6.73 -23.49 -13.43
N THR A 193 6.81 -22.49 -12.57
CA THR A 193 6.72 -22.67 -11.11
C THR A 193 5.45 -22.06 -10.54
N ASP A 194 5.03 -20.92 -11.09
CA ASP A 194 3.80 -20.24 -10.69
C ASP A 194 3.31 -19.33 -11.82
N TYR A 195 2.04 -18.96 -11.80
CA TYR A 195 1.48 -17.96 -12.71
C TYR A 195 0.36 -17.16 -12.06
N SER A 196 0.20 -15.91 -12.50
CA SER A 196 -1.02 -15.13 -12.22
C SER A 196 -1.60 -14.61 -13.52
N TYR A 197 -2.93 -14.68 -13.63
CA TYR A 197 -3.65 -14.30 -14.83
C TYR A 197 -4.82 -13.40 -14.47
N THR A 198 -4.86 -12.22 -15.09
CA THR A 198 -5.87 -11.19 -14.83
C THR A 198 -6.62 -10.86 -16.12
N ARG A 199 -7.94 -10.70 -16.02
CA ARG A 199 -8.78 -10.09 -17.06
C ARG A 199 -9.39 -8.81 -16.53
N SER A 200 -9.38 -7.74 -17.31
CA SER A 200 -9.88 -6.43 -16.90
C SER A 200 -10.50 -5.68 -18.07
N ILE A 201 -11.55 -4.90 -17.77
CA ILE A 201 -12.13 -3.90 -18.68
C ILE A 201 -11.79 -2.46 -18.26
N ASP A 202 -11.01 -2.31 -17.19
CA ASP A 202 -10.71 -1.02 -16.56
C ASP A 202 -9.51 -0.31 -17.22
N ASP A 203 -8.71 -1.05 -18.00
CA ASP A 203 -7.54 -0.51 -18.69
C ASP A 203 -7.67 -0.70 -20.21
N GLN A 204 -7.57 0.40 -20.95
CA GLN A 204 -7.53 0.46 -22.42
C GLN A 204 -8.61 -0.34 -23.16
N THR A 205 -9.75 -0.59 -22.51
CA THR A 205 -10.90 -1.29 -23.09
C THR A 205 -11.98 -0.28 -23.46
N TYR A 206 -12.35 -0.21 -24.74
CA TYR A 206 -13.33 0.75 -25.23
C TYR A 206 -14.30 0.10 -26.21
N ASN A 207 -15.59 0.26 -25.94
CA ASN A 207 -16.68 -0.23 -26.79
C ASN A 207 -17.37 0.89 -27.57
N LYS A 208 -16.93 2.14 -27.38
CA LYS A 208 -17.24 3.27 -28.25
C LYS A 208 -15.97 4.07 -28.51
N ILE A 209 -15.67 4.33 -29.78
CA ILE A 209 -14.49 5.09 -30.20
C ILE A 209 -14.93 6.20 -31.13
N LYS A 210 -14.57 7.44 -30.80
CA LYS A 210 -14.82 8.63 -31.61
C LYS A 210 -13.51 9.29 -31.99
N LEU A 211 -13.25 9.35 -33.29
CA LEU A 211 -12.15 10.13 -33.86
C LEU A 211 -12.68 11.49 -34.34
N TYR A 212 -11.88 12.55 -34.21
CA TYR A 212 -12.19 13.83 -34.84
C TYR A 212 -11.05 14.31 -35.73
N ARG A 213 -11.39 15.00 -36.82
CA ARG A 213 -10.44 15.64 -37.74
C ARG A 213 -10.85 17.10 -37.91
N ASP A 214 -9.90 18.02 -37.83
CA ASP A 214 -10.15 19.42 -38.14
C ASP A 214 -9.87 19.65 -39.63
N ASN A 215 -10.92 19.74 -40.44
CA ASN A 215 -10.79 19.90 -41.88
C ASN A 215 -10.36 21.34 -42.21
N LYS A 216 -9.11 21.50 -42.66
CA LYS A 216 -8.50 22.81 -42.96
C LYS A 216 -9.12 23.52 -44.15
N ASP A 217 -9.74 22.78 -45.07
CA ASP A 217 -10.39 23.35 -46.26
C ASP A 217 -11.78 23.89 -45.93
N THR A 218 -12.50 23.25 -45.00
CA THR A 218 -13.86 23.65 -44.61
C THR A 218 -13.91 24.45 -43.30
N GLY A 219 -12.82 24.47 -42.54
CA GLY A 219 -12.74 25.06 -41.20
C GLY A 219 -13.62 24.37 -40.16
N LYS A 220 -14.13 23.17 -40.45
CA LYS A 220 -15.07 22.44 -39.58
C LYS A 220 -14.40 21.22 -38.95
N ARG A 221 -14.78 20.91 -37.72
CA ARG A 221 -14.46 19.65 -37.06
C ARG A 221 -15.41 18.56 -37.53
N GLU A 222 -14.86 17.54 -38.15
CA GLU A 222 -15.57 16.33 -38.54
C GLU A 222 -15.33 15.26 -37.49
N THR A 223 -16.36 14.46 -37.21
CA THR A 223 -16.28 13.40 -36.20
C THR A 223 -16.77 12.09 -36.76
N PHE A 224 -16.03 11.02 -36.46
CA PHE A 224 -16.26 9.66 -36.94
C PHE A 224 -16.40 8.74 -35.72
N VAL A 225 -17.40 7.88 -35.68
CA VAL A 225 -17.72 7.07 -34.50
C VAL A 225 -17.95 5.62 -34.90
N HIS A 226 -17.32 4.69 -34.19
CA HIS A 226 -17.68 3.28 -34.16
C HIS A 226 -18.07 2.88 -32.74
N GLN A 227 -19.05 2.00 -32.60
CA GLN A 227 -19.48 1.48 -31.29
C GLN A 227 -20.04 0.06 -31.44
N ASP A 228 -19.92 -0.73 -30.38
CA ASP A 228 -20.49 -2.07 -30.31
C ASP A 228 -21.60 -2.15 -29.26
N SER A 229 -22.83 -2.42 -29.70
CA SER A 229 -23.98 -2.46 -28.79
C SER A 229 -24.04 -3.74 -27.95
N GLY A 230 -23.31 -4.80 -28.32
CA GLY A 230 -23.26 -6.04 -27.57
C GLY A 230 -22.42 -5.89 -26.31
N SER A 231 -21.19 -5.43 -26.47
CA SER A 231 -20.29 -5.18 -25.34
C SER A 231 -20.73 -3.99 -24.50
N ILE A 232 -21.43 -2.98 -25.04
CA ILE A 232 -22.06 -1.93 -24.22
C ILE A 232 -23.14 -2.51 -23.30
N ARG A 233 -23.93 -3.49 -23.76
CA ARG A 233 -24.91 -4.17 -22.89
C ARG A 233 -24.25 -5.01 -21.81
N GLN A 234 -23.08 -5.59 -22.11
CA GLN A 234 -22.36 -6.48 -21.21
C GLN A 234 -21.49 -5.73 -20.19
N TRP A 235 -20.80 -4.66 -20.59
CA TRP A 235 -19.79 -3.95 -19.80
C TRP A 235 -20.16 -2.49 -19.46
N GLY A 236 -21.29 -1.97 -19.93
CA GLY A 236 -21.59 -0.53 -19.85
C GLY A 236 -20.85 0.29 -20.91
N LEU A 237 -20.98 1.62 -20.91
CA LEU A 237 -20.34 2.48 -21.93
C LEU A 237 -18.89 2.81 -21.57
N LEU A 238 -17.95 2.35 -22.38
CA LEU A 238 -16.51 2.63 -22.28
C LEU A 238 -16.06 3.41 -23.51
N PHE A 239 -15.68 4.69 -23.33
CA PHE A 239 -15.59 5.66 -24.41
C PHE A 239 -14.19 6.25 -24.63
N LEU A 240 -13.66 6.11 -25.86
CA LEU A 240 -12.41 6.73 -26.32
C LEU A 240 -12.70 7.90 -27.26
N TYR A 241 -12.10 9.06 -27.00
CA TYR A 241 -12.19 10.26 -27.85
C TYR A 241 -10.81 10.82 -28.19
N GLN A 242 -10.43 10.84 -29.47
CA GLN A 242 -9.08 11.26 -29.88
C GLN A 242 -9.06 11.92 -31.28
N LYS A 243 -7.99 12.67 -31.60
CA LYS A 243 -7.80 13.31 -32.91
C LYS A 243 -7.21 12.34 -33.95
N ALA A 244 -7.69 12.38 -35.19
CA ALA A 244 -7.09 11.72 -36.35
C ALA A 244 -6.16 12.69 -37.10
N ASP A 245 -5.13 12.14 -37.77
CA ASP A 245 -4.21 12.95 -38.60
C ASP A 245 -4.98 13.70 -39.70
N ASP A 246 -4.73 15.01 -39.81
CA ASP A 246 -5.38 15.91 -40.75
C ASP A 246 -5.23 15.44 -42.22
N GLY A 247 -4.19 14.67 -42.54
CA GLY A 247 -3.90 14.16 -43.88
C GLY A 247 -4.63 12.87 -44.28
N LEU A 248 -5.35 12.21 -43.36
CA LEU A 248 -6.07 10.97 -43.64
C LEU A 248 -7.42 11.25 -44.27
N ASN A 249 -7.82 10.48 -45.28
CA ASN A 249 -9.17 10.54 -45.86
C ASN A 249 -10.20 9.76 -45.02
N GLU A 250 -11.50 9.95 -45.26
CA GLU A 250 -12.57 9.29 -44.50
C GLU A 250 -12.46 7.76 -44.51
N GLY A 251 -12.09 7.16 -45.65
CA GLY A 251 -11.91 5.71 -45.76
C GLY A 251 -10.76 5.18 -44.90
N GLN A 252 -9.69 5.95 -44.76
CA GLN A 252 -8.57 5.60 -43.87
C GLN A 252 -8.94 5.75 -42.39
N ILE A 253 -9.75 6.77 -42.03
CA ILE A 253 -10.26 6.96 -40.67
C ILE A 253 -11.24 5.84 -40.30
N ASP A 254 -12.11 5.43 -41.23
CA ASP A 254 -13.01 4.29 -41.01
C ASP A 254 -12.26 2.97 -40.82
N ALA A 255 -11.21 2.72 -41.62
CA ALA A 255 -10.34 1.57 -41.44
C ALA A 255 -9.65 1.59 -40.07
N MET A 256 -9.17 2.76 -39.62
CA MET A 256 -8.56 2.95 -38.30
C MET A 256 -9.56 2.70 -37.17
N LEU A 257 -10.80 3.20 -37.28
CA LEU A 257 -11.86 2.95 -36.30
C LEU A 257 -12.19 1.45 -36.19
N LYS A 258 -12.22 0.72 -37.31
CA LYS A 258 -12.39 -0.74 -37.31
C LYS A 258 -11.24 -1.43 -36.59
N THR A 259 -9.99 -1.07 -36.92
CA THR A 259 -8.81 -1.64 -36.27
C THR A 259 -8.81 -1.36 -34.77
N LEU A 260 -9.11 -0.12 -34.35
CA LEU A 260 -9.19 0.25 -32.94
C LEU A 260 -10.32 -0.50 -32.23
N MET A 261 -11.49 -0.65 -32.87
CA MET A 261 -12.60 -1.42 -32.30
C MET A 261 -12.20 -2.89 -32.12
N THR A 262 -11.49 -3.49 -33.07
CA THR A 262 -10.96 -4.87 -32.92
C THR A 262 -9.91 -4.99 -31.81
N LEU A 263 -9.07 -3.97 -31.62
CA LEU A 263 -7.99 -4.00 -30.64
C LEU A 263 -8.44 -3.66 -29.21
N ARG A 264 -9.44 -2.79 -29.06
CA ARG A 264 -9.86 -2.17 -27.79
C ARG A 264 -11.20 -2.68 -27.27
N ASN A 265 -12.09 -3.23 -28.10
CA ASN A 265 -13.36 -3.79 -27.64
C ASN A 265 -13.20 -5.26 -27.21
N ARG A 266 -12.31 -5.48 -26.24
CA ARG A 266 -12.01 -6.78 -25.64
C ARG A 266 -11.42 -6.53 -24.26
N GLU A 267 -11.63 -7.48 -23.35
CA GLU A 267 -10.96 -7.47 -22.06
C GLU A 267 -9.43 -7.47 -22.25
N THR A 268 -8.75 -6.61 -21.49
CA THR A 268 -7.31 -6.65 -21.33
C THR A 268 -6.96 -7.89 -20.51
N GLN A 269 -6.04 -8.70 -21.03
CA GLN A 269 -5.60 -9.93 -20.37
C GLN A 269 -4.11 -9.84 -20.06
N THR A 270 -3.74 -10.04 -18.80
CA THR A 270 -2.37 -10.00 -18.32
C THR A 270 -1.99 -11.36 -17.77
N LEU A 271 -0.95 -11.98 -18.34
CA LEU A 271 -0.39 -13.24 -17.86
C LEU A 271 1.03 -12.98 -17.31
N LYS A 272 1.24 -13.25 -16.03
CA LYS A 272 2.55 -13.26 -15.39
C LYS A 272 2.92 -14.70 -15.09
N VAL A 273 4.15 -15.05 -15.42
CA VAL A 273 4.67 -16.41 -15.31
C VAL A 273 5.97 -16.34 -14.53
N ASP A 274 6.03 -17.06 -13.41
CA ASP A 274 7.26 -17.34 -12.70
C ASP A 274 7.76 -18.71 -13.18
N ALA A 275 9.01 -18.74 -13.61
CA ALA A 275 9.57 -19.91 -14.25
C ALA A 275 11.09 -19.98 -14.09
N LEU A 276 11.60 -21.20 -14.22
CA LEU A 276 12.99 -21.54 -14.39
C LEU A 276 13.49 -21.00 -15.74
N GLY A 277 14.01 -19.77 -15.74
CA GLY A 277 14.34 -19.02 -16.95
C GLY A 277 15.77 -19.18 -17.47
N ASP A 278 15.93 -19.08 -18.80
CA ASP A 278 17.22 -18.86 -19.47
C ASP A 278 17.50 -17.36 -19.59
N PHE A 279 18.69 -16.89 -19.20
CA PHE A 279 19.11 -15.49 -19.27
C PHE A 279 19.15 -14.90 -20.70
N LYS A 280 18.98 -15.74 -21.73
CA LYS A 280 18.79 -15.26 -23.10
C LYS A 280 17.41 -14.65 -23.33
N VAL A 281 16.41 -14.99 -22.51
CA VAL A 281 15.09 -14.37 -22.59
C VAL A 281 15.13 -12.98 -21.98
N ARG A 282 14.53 -12.02 -22.68
CA ARG A 282 14.36 -10.64 -22.25
C ARG A 282 13.04 -10.10 -22.78
N ALA A 283 12.68 -8.88 -22.39
CA ALA A 283 11.58 -8.19 -23.04
C ALA A 283 11.81 -8.14 -24.57
N GLY A 284 10.78 -8.48 -25.35
CA GLY A 284 10.81 -8.68 -26.80
C GLY A 284 10.99 -10.11 -27.30
N SER A 285 11.34 -11.04 -26.43
CA SER A 285 11.41 -12.46 -26.78
C SER A 285 10.01 -13.04 -27.01
N TYR A 286 9.89 -13.98 -27.96
CA TYR A 286 8.72 -14.86 -28.03
C TYR A 286 9.01 -16.16 -27.27
N VAL A 287 8.12 -16.51 -26.34
CA VAL A 287 8.20 -17.74 -25.56
C VAL A 287 6.89 -18.51 -25.68
N ASN A 288 6.97 -19.83 -25.88
CA ASN A 288 5.79 -20.68 -25.92
C ASN A 288 5.31 -20.97 -24.49
N ILE A 289 4.08 -20.57 -24.18
CA ILE A 289 3.45 -20.80 -22.88
C ILE A 289 2.39 -21.88 -23.00
N GLN A 290 2.44 -22.87 -22.11
CA GLN A 290 1.53 -24.02 -22.05
C GLN A 290 0.92 -24.18 -20.66
N ILE A 291 -0.28 -23.67 -20.45
CA ILE A 291 -1.01 -23.80 -19.19
C ILE A 291 -2.35 -24.47 -19.51
N GLU A 292 -2.48 -25.74 -19.11
CA GLU A 292 -3.60 -26.62 -19.43
C GLU A 292 -4.91 -26.07 -18.84
N GLU A 293 -4.87 -25.62 -17.58
CA GLU A 293 -6.01 -25.04 -16.88
C GLU A 293 -6.59 -23.83 -17.61
N LEU A 294 -5.73 -22.93 -18.09
CA LEU A 294 -6.13 -21.74 -18.85
C LEU A 294 -6.41 -22.05 -20.33
N LYS A 295 -6.20 -23.29 -20.78
CA LYS A 295 -6.25 -23.71 -22.19
C LYS A 295 -5.31 -22.88 -23.08
N ILE A 296 -4.18 -22.47 -22.52
CA ILE A 296 -3.18 -21.67 -23.21
C ILE A 296 -2.13 -22.62 -23.78
N ASN A 297 -1.96 -22.60 -25.10
CA ASN A 297 -0.83 -23.23 -25.80
C ASN A 297 -0.46 -22.37 -27.00
N GLN A 298 0.27 -21.29 -26.75
CA GLN A 298 0.63 -20.32 -27.79
C GLN A 298 1.89 -19.53 -27.41
N TYR A 299 2.44 -18.83 -28.40
CA TYR A 299 3.56 -17.92 -28.18
C TYR A 299 3.08 -16.60 -27.59
N PHE A 300 3.75 -16.14 -26.53
CA PHE A 300 3.58 -14.81 -25.96
C PHE A 300 4.82 -13.97 -26.24
N LEU A 301 4.58 -12.69 -26.55
CA LEU A 301 5.62 -11.68 -26.59
C LEU A 301 5.87 -11.21 -25.16
N VAL A 302 7.12 -11.25 -24.70
CA VAL A 302 7.49 -10.81 -23.36
C VAL A 302 7.55 -9.28 -23.33
N ASP A 303 6.67 -8.62 -22.58
CA ASP A 303 6.67 -7.15 -22.45
C ASP A 303 7.66 -6.64 -21.40
N GLU A 304 7.74 -7.34 -20.26
CA GLU A 304 8.71 -7.08 -19.19
C GLU A 304 9.32 -8.40 -18.74
N TRP A 305 10.62 -8.36 -18.41
CA TRP A 305 11.33 -9.51 -17.88
C TRP A 305 12.17 -9.11 -16.68
N ARG A 306 12.11 -9.91 -15.62
CA ARG A 306 12.90 -9.76 -14.40
C ARG A 306 13.58 -11.09 -14.07
N GLY A 307 14.90 -11.08 -14.02
CA GLY A 307 15.72 -12.23 -13.63
C GLY A 307 16.45 -11.98 -12.33
N HIS A 308 16.30 -12.87 -11.34
CA HIS A 308 17.23 -12.94 -10.21
C HIS A 308 18.42 -13.80 -10.63
N LEU A 309 19.58 -13.17 -10.76
CA LEU A 309 20.82 -13.80 -11.21
C LEU A 309 21.57 -14.47 -10.04
N ARG A 310 21.38 -13.96 -8.81
CA ARG A 310 21.95 -14.52 -7.57
C ARG A 310 21.10 -14.11 -6.35
N ARG A 311 20.96 -15.00 -5.35
CA ARG A 311 20.33 -14.71 -4.04
C ARG A 311 21.27 -15.01 -2.87
N ALA A 312 21.28 -14.18 -1.83
CA ALA A 312 22.07 -14.38 -0.62
C ALA A 312 21.41 -15.42 0.31
N GLY A 313 21.85 -16.69 0.20
CA GLY A 313 21.40 -17.78 1.08
C GLY A 313 21.09 -19.10 0.38
N SER A 314 22.07 -19.68 -0.31
CA SER A 314 22.13 -21.12 -0.62
C SER A 314 23.42 -21.41 -1.38
N ALA A 315 24.37 -22.04 -0.69
CA ALA A 315 25.46 -22.73 -1.37
C ALA A 315 24.86 -23.95 -2.08
N GLY A 316 24.58 -23.80 -3.38
CA GLY A 316 24.27 -24.91 -4.27
C GLY A 316 22.79 -25.23 -4.41
N GLU A 317 22.02 -24.35 -5.05
CA GLU A 317 20.96 -24.74 -5.99
C GLU A 317 20.58 -23.54 -6.85
N SER A 318 20.34 -23.80 -8.13
CA SER A 318 20.12 -22.81 -9.18
C SER A 318 18.63 -22.44 -9.25
N MET A 319 18.36 -21.16 -9.54
CA MET A 319 17.10 -20.55 -10.02
C MET A 319 16.01 -20.20 -8.99
N ILE A 320 15.62 -18.90 -8.92
CA ILE A 320 14.21 -18.41 -8.82
C ILE A 320 14.13 -16.91 -9.24
N PRO A 321 13.50 -16.51 -10.37
CA PRO A 321 12.97 -15.15 -10.60
C PRO A 321 11.48 -15.01 -10.20
N GLN A 322 11.09 -13.89 -9.58
CA GLN A 322 9.68 -13.53 -9.29
C GLN A 322 9.30 -12.16 -9.86
N GLY A 323 8.21 -12.12 -10.63
CA GLY A 323 7.22 -11.03 -10.76
C GLY A 323 7.59 -9.71 -11.47
N ALA A 324 6.85 -9.39 -12.54
CA ALA A 324 6.71 -8.06 -13.17
C ALA A 324 5.33 -7.42 -12.87
N GLN A 325 5.24 -6.09 -12.79
CA GLN A 325 3.99 -5.32 -12.66
C GLN A 325 4.02 -4.15 -13.65
N ILE A 326 2.93 -4.02 -14.42
CA ILE A 326 2.71 -3.06 -15.50
C ILE A 326 1.90 -1.89 -14.94
N SER A 327 2.29 -0.66 -15.25
CA SER A 327 1.42 0.53 -15.21
C SER A 327 1.89 1.59 -16.22
N ALA A 328 0.93 2.18 -16.92
CA ALA A 328 1.00 3.40 -17.75
C ALA A 328 0.53 4.60 -16.88
N GLU A 329 0.83 5.88 -17.11
CA GLU A 329 0.70 6.70 -18.33
C GLU A 329 1.68 7.90 -18.31
N GLY A 330 1.78 8.60 -19.45
CA GLY A 330 2.53 9.85 -19.62
C GLY A 330 1.70 10.95 -20.30
N GLN A 331 2.25 12.18 -20.31
CA GLN A 331 1.80 13.35 -21.10
C GLN A 331 3.00 14.17 -21.60
N GLU A 332 2.84 14.87 -22.73
CA GLU A 332 3.87 15.51 -23.56
C GLU A 332 3.31 16.73 -24.35
N GLU A 333 4.12 17.75 -24.69
CA GLU A 333 3.71 18.90 -25.53
C GLU A 333 4.83 19.60 -26.37
N ALA A 334 4.39 20.49 -27.30
CA ALA A 334 4.80 20.89 -28.68
C ALA A 334 5.71 22.15 -28.94
N ALA A 335 6.39 22.20 -30.12
CA ALA A 335 7.55 23.07 -30.48
C ALA A 335 7.25 24.54 -30.89
N VAL A 336 8.19 25.47 -30.59
CA VAL A 336 8.02 26.95 -30.53
C VAL A 336 8.65 27.75 -31.72
N LEU A 337 7.99 28.83 -32.14
CA LEU A 337 8.41 29.82 -33.18
C LEU A 337 9.32 30.95 -32.63
N PRO A 338 10.14 31.64 -33.48
CA PRO A 338 10.99 32.74 -33.03
C PRO A 338 10.17 33.97 -32.62
N SER A 339 10.65 34.68 -31.60
CA SER A 339 9.88 35.57 -30.74
C SER A 339 10.29 37.05 -30.84
N LEU A 340 10.95 37.43 -31.94
CA LEU A 340 11.63 38.71 -32.16
C LEU A 340 10.83 39.97 -31.72
N THR A 341 11.42 40.80 -30.87
CA THR A 341 10.89 42.11 -30.44
C THR A 341 11.98 43.15 -30.26
N TYR A 342 11.69 44.45 -30.35
CA TYR A 342 12.72 45.48 -30.12
C TYR A 342 13.01 45.65 -28.62
N VAL A 343 14.29 45.86 -28.26
CA VAL A 343 14.73 46.06 -26.87
C VAL A 343 14.05 47.30 -26.26
N PHE A 344 13.37 47.13 -25.13
CA PHE A 344 12.87 48.21 -24.29
C PHE A 344 13.93 48.60 -23.25
N LYS A 345 14.40 49.86 -23.26
CA LYS A 345 15.30 50.36 -22.22
C LYS A 345 14.48 51.05 -21.13
N THR A 346 14.47 50.45 -19.94
CA THR A 346 13.76 50.94 -18.74
C THR A 346 14.33 52.27 -18.22
N SER A 347 15.63 52.53 -18.39
CA SER A 347 16.27 53.82 -18.10
C SER A 347 16.17 54.78 -19.29
N GLY A 348 15.07 55.52 -19.36
CA GLY A 348 14.88 56.63 -20.31
C GLY A 348 13.73 56.49 -21.32
N GLN A 349 12.87 55.48 -21.19
CA GLN A 349 11.65 55.28 -22.00
C GLN A 349 11.91 55.34 -23.53
N ARG A 350 12.91 54.61 -24.02
CA ARG A 350 13.23 54.55 -25.46
C ARG A 350 13.30 53.11 -25.94
N ILE A 351 12.81 52.88 -27.15
CA ILE A 351 12.97 51.63 -27.89
C ILE A 351 14.36 51.63 -28.53
N GLY A 352 15.16 50.60 -28.27
CA GLY A 352 16.47 50.40 -28.86
C GLY A 352 16.41 49.88 -30.29
N ARG A 353 17.47 50.11 -31.08
CA ARG A 353 17.61 49.57 -32.45
C ARG A 353 17.96 48.07 -32.51
N LEU A 354 18.22 47.45 -31.36
CA LEU A 354 18.54 46.03 -31.25
C LEU A 354 17.25 45.23 -31.04
N GLN A 355 17.16 44.05 -31.66
CA GLN A 355 16.07 43.10 -31.48
C GLN A 355 16.49 42.02 -30.46
N LEU A 356 15.55 41.65 -29.60
CA LEU A 356 15.57 40.50 -28.70
C LEU A 356 14.85 39.36 -29.37
N ASP A 357 15.28 38.12 -29.13
CA ASP A 357 14.63 36.90 -29.60
C ASP A 357 14.65 35.86 -28.49
N GLY A 358 14.00 34.73 -28.71
CA GLY A 358 13.85 33.63 -27.76
C GLY A 358 13.39 34.10 -26.38
N LYS A 359 14.11 33.66 -25.35
CA LYS A 359 13.76 33.86 -23.94
C LYS A 359 13.74 35.34 -23.53
N ASP A 360 14.59 36.18 -24.09
CA ASP A 360 14.67 37.58 -23.67
C ASP A 360 13.53 38.43 -24.25
N ALA A 361 13.02 38.07 -25.43
CA ALA A 361 11.81 38.67 -25.97
C ALA A 361 10.55 38.25 -25.19
N VAL A 362 10.49 36.98 -24.74
CA VAL A 362 9.42 36.48 -23.89
C VAL A 362 9.45 37.15 -22.52
N LYS A 363 10.62 37.28 -21.86
CA LYS A 363 10.76 38.04 -20.61
C LYS A 363 10.24 39.47 -20.72
N GLN A 364 10.51 40.14 -21.84
CA GLN A 364 10.03 41.49 -22.08
C GLN A 364 8.50 41.52 -22.28
N ALA A 365 7.92 40.53 -22.96
CA ALA A 365 6.48 40.41 -23.15
C ALA A 365 5.75 40.11 -21.84
N VAL A 366 6.27 39.17 -21.02
CA VAL A 366 5.79 38.84 -19.67
C VAL A 366 5.77 40.09 -18.80
N TYR A 367 6.88 40.84 -18.74
CA TYR A 367 6.96 42.07 -17.97
C TYR A 367 5.91 43.09 -18.40
N LYS A 368 5.66 43.23 -19.71
CA LYS A 368 4.65 44.15 -20.24
C LYS A 368 3.22 43.71 -19.95
N ALA A 369 2.90 42.43 -20.08
CA ALA A 369 1.58 41.89 -19.81
C ALA A 369 1.21 42.06 -18.32
N LEU A 370 2.11 41.70 -17.40
CA LEU A 370 1.85 41.82 -15.96
C LEU A 370 1.82 43.27 -15.45
N SER A 371 2.52 44.20 -16.12
CA SER A 371 2.55 45.61 -15.74
C SER A 371 1.41 46.45 -16.35
N THR A 372 0.55 45.85 -17.18
CA THR A 372 -0.55 46.53 -17.86
C THR A 372 -1.87 46.11 -17.23
N ARG A 373 -2.65 47.05 -16.70
CA ARG A 373 -3.97 46.76 -16.14
C ARG A 373 -4.96 46.45 -17.26
N ARG A 374 -5.61 45.29 -17.17
CA ARG A 374 -6.60 44.84 -18.15
C ARG A 374 -7.78 45.82 -18.19
N TYR A 375 -8.28 46.11 -19.39
CA TYR A 375 -9.37 47.07 -19.69
C TYR A 375 -9.07 48.57 -19.48
N GLU A 376 -7.90 48.95 -18.94
CA GLU A 376 -7.59 50.36 -18.66
C GLU A 376 -7.18 51.17 -19.91
N HIS A 377 -6.71 50.48 -20.96
CA HIS A 377 -6.22 51.12 -22.18
C HIS A 377 -6.81 50.49 -23.44
N LEU A 378 -7.54 51.30 -24.22
CA LEU A 378 -8.30 50.88 -25.41
C LEU A 378 -7.48 50.27 -26.55
N ILE A 379 -6.15 50.43 -26.53
CA ILE A 379 -5.26 49.88 -27.56
C ILE A 379 -5.02 48.36 -27.39
N TYR A 380 -5.25 47.83 -26.19
CA TYR A 380 -5.08 46.43 -25.88
C TYR A 380 -6.41 45.68 -26.03
N SER A 381 -6.33 44.42 -26.47
CA SER A 381 -7.50 43.53 -26.48
C SER A 381 -7.97 43.24 -25.06
N SER A 382 -9.20 42.75 -24.92
CA SER A 382 -9.76 42.29 -23.64
C SER A 382 -8.87 41.26 -22.93
N ASP A 383 -8.10 40.51 -23.71
CA ASP A 383 -7.34 39.36 -23.23
C ASP A 383 -5.91 39.74 -22.82
N TYR A 384 -5.51 41.01 -22.98
CA TYR A 384 -4.15 41.48 -22.69
C TYR A 384 -4.09 42.34 -21.41
N GLY A 385 -3.18 42.00 -20.50
CA GLY A 385 -3.00 42.67 -19.21
C GLY A 385 -3.41 41.81 -18.01
N MET A 386 -3.16 42.29 -16.80
CA MET A 386 -3.50 41.60 -15.55
C MET A 386 -4.72 42.24 -14.87
N GLU A 387 -5.59 41.40 -14.32
CA GLU A 387 -6.75 41.79 -13.53
C GLU A 387 -6.43 41.62 -12.04
N TRP A 388 -6.61 42.68 -11.24
CA TRP A 388 -6.38 42.63 -9.79
C TRP A 388 -7.70 42.92 -9.08
N SER A 389 -8.36 41.88 -8.59
CA SER A 389 -9.60 42.02 -7.82
C SER A 389 -9.56 41.16 -6.56
N TRP A 390 -9.06 41.77 -5.48
CA TRP A 390 -8.88 41.13 -4.17
C TRP A 390 -10.15 41.10 -3.30
N GLU A 391 -11.24 41.69 -3.78
CA GLU A 391 -12.46 41.86 -3.00
C GLU A 391 -13.28 40.56 -2.94
N GLY A 392 -13.55 40.08 -1.73
CA GLY A 392 -14.43 38.93 -1.49
C GLY A 392 -13.75 37.56 -1.43
N MET A 393 -12.42 37.50 -1.57
CA MET A 393 -11.66 36.24 -1.43
C MET A 393 -11.25 36.00 0.02
N ALA A 394 -11.49 34.79 0.53
CA ALA A 394 -11.08 34.37 1.87
C ALA A 394 -10.40 33.00 1.82
N GLY A 395 -9.18 32.90 2.35
CA GLY A 395 -8.40 31.66 2.39
C GLY A 395 -7.17 31.68 1.47
N ARG A 396 -6.05 31.12 1.95
CA ARG A 396 -4.75 31.14 1.26
C ARG A 396 -4.77 30.37 -0.05
N SER A 397 -5.30 29.15 -0.01
CA SER A 397 -5.46 28.29 -1.20
C SER A 397 -6.29 28.95 -2.28
N MET A 398 -7.33 29.71 -1.91
CA MET A 398 -8.14 30.46 -2.87
C MET A 398 -7.35 31.64 -3.47
N VAL A 399 -6.61 32.39 -2.65
CA VAL A 399 -5.77 33.50 -3.13
C VAL A 399 -4.64 33.00 -4.04
N GLU A 400 -3.97 31.91 -3.68
CA GLU A 400 -2.95 31.26 -4.50
C GLU A 400 -3.53 30.76 -5.81
N SER A 401 -4.64 30.04 -5.74
CA SER A 401 -5.33 29.53 -6.93
C SER A 401 -5.77 30.67 -7.86
N GLU A 402 -6.27 31.77 -7.32
CA GLU A 402 -6.70 32.95 -8.09
C GLU A 402 -5.51 33.73 -8.65
N LEU A 403 -4.40 33.86 -7.91
CA LEU A 403 -3.15 34.44 -8.42
C LEU A 403 -2.55 33.60 -9.55
N GLU A 404 -2.50 32.29 -9.37
CA GLU A 404 -2.09 31.33 -10.39
C GLU A 404 -2.95 31.51 -11.63
N ARG A 405 -4.27 31.57 -11.45
CA ARG A 405 -5.22 31.79 -12.54
C ARG A 405 -4.97 33.11 -13.25
N TRP A 406 -4.88 34.23 -12.54
CA TRP A 406 -4.67 35.55 -13.15
C TRP A 406 -3.34 35.68 -13.89
N ILE A 407 -2.27 35.08 -13.35
CA ILE A 407 -0.96 35.07 -14.02
C ILE A 407 -1.01 34.18 -15.27
N LYS A 408 -1.61 32.99 -15.18
CA LYS A 408 -1.85 32.12 -16.35
C LYS A 408 -2.69 32.84 -17.40
N GLU A 409 -3.80 33.46 -17.03
CA GLU A 409 -4.66 34.21 -17.94
C GLU A 409 -3.99 35.43 -18.57
N ALA A 410 -3.04 36.07 -17.89
CA ALA A 410 -2.30 37.20 -18.42
C ALA A 410 -1.17 36.76 -19.38
N LEU A 411 -0.62 35.55 -19.21
CA LEU A 411 0.57 35.08 -19.90
C LEU A 411 0.30 34.03 -21.00
N LEU A 412 -0.63 33.09 -20.79
CA LEU A 412 -1.03 32.06 -21.77
C LEU A 412 -1.62 32.60 -23.09
N PRO A 413 -2.19 33.82 -23.16
CA PRO A 413 -2.52 34.41 -24.45
C PRO A 413 -1.29 34.66 -25.34
N ASP A 414 -0.09 34.73 -24.77
CA ASP A 414 1.16 34.75 -25.53
C ASP A 414 1.48 33.32 -25.99
N ASP A 415 1.33 33.07 -27.29
CA ASP A 415 1.50 31.77 -27.94
C ASP A 415 2.88 31.12 -27.77
N ARG A 416 3.85 31.86 -27.22
CA ARG A 416 5.19 31.37 -26.87
C ARG A 416 5.27 30.77 -25.46
N ILE A 417 4.23 30.93 -24.65
CA ILE A 417 4.11 30.37 -23.30
C ILE A 417 3.09 29.24 -23.40
N SER A 418 3.58 28.00 -23.56
CA SER A 418 2.73 26.81 -23.67
C SER A 418 2.03 26.48 -22.36
N ASP A 419 2.74 26.67 -21.24
CA ASP A 419 2.18 26.57 -19.90
C ASP A 419 2.97 27.47 -18.93
N VAL A 420 2.34 27.84 -17.81
CA VAL A 420 3.00 28.42 -16.65
C VAL A 420 2.84 27.41 -15.53
N MET A 421 3.91 26.66 -15.27
CA MET A 421 3.95 25.59 -14.28
C MET A 421 4.97 25.94 -13.19
N GLU A 422 5.06 25.11 -12.15
CA GLU A 422 6.02 25.30 -11.05
C GLU A 422 5.84 26.66 -10.35
N PHE A 423 4.58 27.04 -10.09
CA PHE A 423 4.30 28.16 -9.20
C PHE A 423 4.84 27.83 -7.82
N GLU A 424 6.01 28.39 -7.53
CA GLU A 424 6.52 28.45 -6.17
C GLU A 424 5.92 29.70 -5.54
N PHE A 425 4.80 29.50 -4.86
CA PHE A 425 4.37 30.48 -3.89
C PHE A 425 5.36 30.41 -2.74
N VAL A 426 6.41 31.22 -2.86
CA VAL A 426 7.14 31.69 -1.69
C VAL A 426 6.18 32.60 -0.97
N HIS A 427 5.30 31.96 -0.22
CA HIS A 427 4.77 32.55 0.98
C HIS A 427 5.99 33.02 1.74
N GLU A 428 5.96 34.25 2.20
CA GLU A 428 6.76 34.62 3.37
C GLU A 428 6.21 33.85 4.61
N ALA A 429 6.25 32.52 4.50
CA ALA A 429 6.12 31.50 5.51
C ALA A 429 7.29 30.48 5.35
N ASP A 430 8.41 30.87 4.73
CA ASP A 430 9.70 31.15 5.41
C ASP A 430 10.28 30.12 6.41
N GLY A 431 9.89 28.84 6.36
CA GLY A 431 10.21 27.88 7.41
C GLY A 431 11.30 26.84 7.15
N THR A 432 11.77 26.56 5.94
CA THR A 432 12.77 25.48 5.79
C THR A 432 14.15 25.96 6.18
N PHE A 433 14.96 25.07 6.76
CA PHE A 433 16.31 25.38 7.21
C PHE A 433 17.14 26.02 6.08
N GLU A 434 17.11 25.44 4.89
CA GLU A 434 17.88 25.89 3.74
C GLU A 434 17.43 27.28 3.25
N VAL A 435 16.12 27.56 3.24
CA VAL A 435 15.58 28.86 2.80
C VAL A 435 15.90 29.95 3.83
N ILE A 436 15.72 29.65 5.13
CA ILE A 436 16.05 30.60 6.19
C ILE A 436 17.57 30.88 6.20
N LEU A 437 18.39 29.84 6.10
CA LEU A 437 19.84 29.97 6.11
C LEU A 437 20.33 30.76 4.89
N ASN A 438 19.86 30.44 3.69
CA ASN A 438 20.24 31.18 2.49
C ASN A 438 19.80 32.65 2.57
N ARG A 439 18.59 32.92 3.07
CA ARG A 439 18.12 34.29 3.31
C ARG A 439 18.96 35.05 4.34
N MET A 440 19.45 34.36 5.37
CA MET A 440 20.38 34.93 6.35
C MET A 440 21.76 35.20 5.72
N LEU A 441 22.26 34.29 4.89
CA LEU A 441 23.55 34.40 4.18
C LEU A 441 23.53 35.47 3.09
N ASP A 442 22.40 35.66 2.40
CA ASP A 442 22.23 36.70 1.38
C ASP A 442 22.30 38.12 1.96
N LYS A 443 21.96 38.28 3.25
CA LYS A 443 22.11 39.55 3.98
C LYS A 443 23.54 39.81 4.46
N VAL A 444 24.42 38.81 4.43
CA VAL A 444 25.85 38.99 4.73
C VAL A 444 26.54 39.59 3.50
N SER A 445 27.54 40.46 3.68
CA SER A 445 28.27 41.04 2.55
C SER A 445 29.09 40.01 1.77
N ASP A 446 29.22 40.17 0.45
CA ASP A 446 29.93 39.22 -0.45
C ASP A 446 31.45 39.16 -0.24
N GLY A 447 32.03 40.09 0.52
CA GLY A 447 33.45 40.07 0.91
C GLY A 447 33.79 39.09 2.03
N VAL A 448 32.79 38.37 2.55
CA VAL A 448 32.94 37.44 3.68
C VAL A 448 32.69 36.02 3.19
N ASP A 449 33.43 35.04 3.73
CA ASP A 449 33.26 33.64 3.37
C ASP A 449 31.93 33.09 3.92
N LYS A 450 31.02 32.72 3.02
CA LYS A 450 29.67 32.20 3.32
C LYS A 450 29.55 30.69 3.08
N ARG A 451 30.65 30.03 2.67
CA ARG A 451 30.63 28.60 2.34
C ARG A 451 30.37 27.76 3.59
N GLU A 452 29.80 26.58 3.38
CA GLU A 452 29.61 25.59 4.43
C GLU A 452 30.92 25.33 5.19
N GLY A 453 30.87 25.38 6.53
CA GLY A 453 32.04 25.30 7.41
C GLY A 453 32.79 26.63 7.62
N SER A 454 32.27 27.76 7.14
CA SER A 454 32.76 29.09 7.52
C SER A 454 32.18 29.53 8.87
N ILE A 455 32.88 30.42 9.57
CA ILE A 455 32.42 30.97 10.86
C ILE A 455 31.04 31.62 10.74
N ILE A 456 30.72 32.24 9.59
CA ILE A 456 29.42 32.87 9.37
C ILE A 456 28.34 31.82 9.12
N TYR A 457 28.63 30.81 8.30
CA TYR A 457 27.71 29.70 8.06
C TYR A 457 27.38 28.98 9.37
N ASP A 458 28.42 28.60 10.13
CA ASP A 458 28.28 27.85 11.38
C ASP A 458 27.60 28.66 12.50
N ALA A 459 27.68 30.01 12.45
CA ALA A 459 26.97 30.88 13.38
C ALA A 459 25.48 31.05 13.02
N LEU A 460 25.13 31.06 11.74
CA LEU A 460 23.76 31.29 11.26
C LEU A 460 22.93 30.01 11.18
N ALA A 461 23.56 28.86 10.90
CA ALA A 461 22.87 27.59 10.72
C ALA A 461 22.04 27.16 11.94
N PRO A 462 22.55 27.16 13.20
CA PRO A 462 21.73 26.77 14.35
C PRO A 462 20.51 27.68 14.56
N ALA A 463 20.66 28.99 14.34
CA ALA A 463 19.55 29.94 14.44
C ALA A 463 18.50 29.72 13.33
N ALA A 464 18.95 29.34 12.12
CA ALA A 464 18.06 29.00 11.03
C ALA A 464 17.25 27.72 11.32
N VAL A 465 17.85 26.72 11.99
CA VAL A 465 17.14 25.49 12.41
C VAL A 465 16.06 25.81 13.45
N GLU A 466 16.35 26.62 14.46
CA GLU A 466 15.36 27.00 15.48
C GLU A 466 14.21 27.83 14.89
N MET A 467 14.51 28.74 13.97
CA MET A 467 13.48 29.49 13.25
C MET A 467 12.64 28.57 12.37
N ALA A 468 13.25 27.56 11.73
CA ALA A 468 12.54 26.58 10.93
C ALA A 468 11.52 25.79 11.76
N GLN A 469 11.95 25.32 12.94
CA GLN A 469 11.07 24.65 13.89
C GLN A 469 9.91 25.56 14.33
N MET A 470 10.17 26.85 14.57
CA MET A 470 9.14 27.81 14.95
C MET A 470 8.10 28.04 13.84
N TYR A 471 8.50 28.05 12.56
CA TYR A 471 7.55 28.14 11.44
C TYR A 471 6.67 26.89 11.32
N ILE A 472 7.24 25.70 11.55
CA ILE A 472 6.47 24.45 11.60
C ILE A 472 5.42 24.53 12.71
N GLU A 473 5.82 24.95 13.91
CA GLU A 473 4.90 25.09 15.03
C GLU A 473 3.82 26.15 14.79
N LEU A 474 4.16 27.26 14.13
CA LEU A 474 3.17 28.29 13.78
C LEU A 474 2.16 27.80 12.74
N ASP A 475 2.58 26.99 11.78
CA ASP A 475 1.67 26.41 10.79
C ASP A 475 0.72 25.38 11.43
N VAL A 476 1.26 24.48 12.27
CA VAL A 476 0.45 23.56 13.07
C VAL A 476 -0.56 24.33 13.93
N ASN A 477 -0.12 25.37 14.65
CA ASN A 477 -1.01 26.18 15.48
C ASN A 477 -2.08 26.93 14.66
N ALA A 478 -1.75 27.38 13.44
CA ALA A 478 -2.72 28.01 12.56
C ALA A 478 -3.81 27.03 12.11
N ASN A 479 -3.42 25.79 11.81
CA ASN A 479 -4.33 24.73 11.38
C ASN A 479 -5.17 24.17 12.53
N LEU A 480 -4.65 24.11 13.76
CA LEU A 480 -5.43 23.67 14.93
C LEU A 480 -6.61 24.60 15.29
N LYS A 481 -6.72 25.78 14.67
CA LYS A 481 -7.83 26.71 14.91
C LYS A 481 -9.10 26.38 14.11
N PHE A 482 -8.96 25.74 12.95
CA PHE A 482 -10.09 25.47 12.07
C PHE A 482 -10.63 24.06 12.31
N ALA A 483 -11.96 23.93 12.39
CA ALA A 483 -12.59 22.66 12.78
C ALA A 483 -12.32 21.51 11.79
N ASP A 484 -12.04 21.81 10.52
CA ASP A 484 -11.71 20.83 9.48
C ASP A 484 -10.28 20.27 9.60
N THR A 485 -9.37 21.02 10.22
CA THR A 485 -7.96 20.66 10.40
C THR A 485 -7.55 20.42 11.86
N ALA A 486 -8.44 20.69 12.82
CA ALA A 486 -8.21 20.48 14.24
C ALA A 486 -8.56 19.06 14.69
N SER A 487 -7.90 18.58 15.74
CA SER A 487 -8.16 17.28 16.37
C SER A 487 -8.14 17.37 17.90
N GLY A 488 -8.73 16.36 18.55
CA GLY A 488 -8.84 16.27 20.00
C GLY A 488 -9.39 17.54 20.66
N GLU A 489 -8.70 18.05 21.68
CA GLU A 489 -9.14 19.22 22.43
C GLU A 489 -9.25 20.49 21.56
N TYR A 490 -8.44 20.61 20.51
CA TYR A 490 -8.49 21.77 19.62
C TYR A 490 -9.76 21.75 18.76
N LEU A 491 -10.20 20.57 18.32
CA LEU A 491 -11.49 20.41 17.65
C LEU A 491 -12.64 20.78 18.59
N ASP A 492 -12.59 20.31 19.85
CA ASP A 492 -13.61 20.63 20.86
C ASP A 492 -13.75 22.15 21.03
N ARG A 493 -12.62 22.86 21.14
CA ARG A 493 -12.57 24.33 21.25
C ARG A 493 -13.07 25.00 19.96
N ALA A 494 -12.70 24.48 18.79
CA ALA A 494 -13.07 25.04 17.49
C ALA A 494 -14.58 24.94 17.22
N VAL A 495 -15.26 23.90 17.72
CA VAL A 495 -16.71 23.74 17.54
C VAL A 495 -17.54 24.31 18.69
N ALA A 496 -16.94 24.53 19.87
CA ALA A 496 -17.64 24.96 21.09
C ALA A 496 -18.49 26.24 20.92
N TRP A 497 -18.02 27.21 20.13
CA TRP A 497 -18.75 28.47 19.90
C TRP A 497 -20.09 28.24 19.19
N SER A 498 -20.22 27.17 18.41
CA SER A 498 -21.45 26.77 17.74
C SER A 498 -22.46 26.12 18.70
N GLY A 499 -22.08 25.90 19.97
CA GLY A 499 -22.88 25.20 20.97
C GLY A 499 -22.85 23.67 20.84
N ILE A 500 -21.96 23.11 20.01
CA ILE A 500 -21.69 21.68 19.95
C ILE A 500 -20.57 21.34 20.95
N ARG A 501 -20.73 20.22 21.67
CA ARG A 501 -19.73 19.64 22.57
C ARG A 501 -19.66 18.14 22.37
N ARG A 502 -18.46 17.56 22.48
CA ARG A 502 -18.22 16.12 22.38
C ARG A 502 -19.09 15.34 23.36
N LYS A 503 -19.70 14.25 22.88
CA LYS A 503 -20.40 13.31 23.77
C LYS A 503 -19.36 12.49 24.54
N ALA A 504 -19.41 12.56 25.87
CA ALA A 504 -18.57 11.74 26.73
C ALA A 504 -19.03 10.27 26.70
N ALA A 505 -18.11 9.36 27.01
CA ALA A 505 -18.44 7.95 27.16
C ALA A 505 -19.53 7.74 28.23
N THR A 506 -20.48 6.84 27.96
CA THR A 506 -21.58 6.49 28.87
C THR A 506 -21.44 5.06 29.35
N LYS A 507 -22.07 4.76 30.49
CA LYS A 507 -21.98 3.43 31.13
C LYS A 507 -23.17 2.57 30.75
N ALA A 508 -22.90 1.30 30.50
CA ALA A 508 -23.95 0.33 30.24
C ALA A 508 -24.76 0.03 31.51
N ARG A 509 -26.08 -0.02 31.39
CA ARG A 509 -27.01 -0.40 32.47
C ARG A 509 -27.80 -1.63 32.06
N TRP A 510 -27.84 -2.61 32.94
CA TRP A 510 -28.43 -3.93 32.71
C TRP A 510 -29.38 -4.34 33.83
N VAL A 511 -30.32 -5.24 33.55
CA VAL A 511 -31.08 -5.97 34.57
C VAL A 511 -30.30 -7.20 35.01
N GLY A 512 -30.04 -7.31 36.31
CA GLY A 512 -29.50 -8.52 36.94
C GLY A 512 -30.54 -9.25 37.79
N ILE A 513 -30.46 -10.58 37.80
CA ILE A 513 -31.32 -11.48 38.58
C ILE A 513 -30.47 -12.23 39.61
N PHE A 514 -30.94 -12.26 40.87
CA PHE A 514 -30.23 -12.80 42.02
C PHE A 514 -31.09 -13.88 42.70
N ARG A 515 -30.56 -15.09 42.84
CA ARG A 515 -31.31 -16.23 43.41
C ARG A 515 -30.49 -17.09 44.37
N ASP A 516 -31.21 -17.79 45.24
CA ASP A 516 -30.65 -18.82 46.12
C ASP A 516 -30.57 -20.20 45.41
N ASN A 517 -30.11 -21.21 46.14
CA ASN A 517 -30.00 -22.60 45.66
C ASN A 517 -31.37 -23.24 45.32
N GLU A 518 -32.48 -22.67 45.80
CA GLU A 518 -33.85 -23.13 45.49
C GLU A 518 -34.48 -22.30 44.34
N GLY A 519 -33.73 -21.37 43.74
CA GLY A 519 -34.17 -20.50 42.67
C GLY A 519 -35.07 -19.34 43.11
N LYS A 520 -35.20 -19.10 44.42
CA LYS A 520 -35.98 -17.98 45.00
C LYS A 520 -35.20 -16.67 44.93
N PRO A 521 -35.88 -15.52 44.78
CA PRO A 521 -35.21 -14.22 44.70
C PRO A 521 -34.46 -13.90 46.00
N VAL A 522 -33.20 -13.48 45.88
CA VAL A 522 -32.35 -13.02 46.98
C VAL A 522 -32.20 -11.50 46.90
N GLU A 523 -32.38 -10.81 48.02
CA GLU A 523 -32.16 -9.37 48.09
C GLU A 523 -30.67 -9.08 48.25
N VAL A 524 -30.16 -8.15 47.44
CA VAL A 524 -28.77 -7.70 47.50
C VAL A 524 -28.70 -6.22 47.89
N PRO A 525 -27.71 -5.80 48.70
CA PRO A 525 -27.51 -4.39 49.01
C PRO A 525 -27.23 -3.56 47.75
N LEU A 526 -27.71 -2.30 47.73
CA LEU A 526 -27.23 -1.34 46.73
C LEU A 526 -25.72 -1.10 46.90
N GLU A 527 -25.05 -0.69 45.83
CA GLU A 527 -23.59 -0.54 45.72
C GLU A 527 -22.80 -1.85 45.78
N SER A 528 -23.48 -3.01 45.88
CA SER A 528 -22.81 -4.31 45.78
C SER A 528 -22.18 -4.47 44.39
N ARG A 529 -20.96 -5.01 44.34
CA ARG A 529 -20.18 -5.17 43.10
C ARG A 529 -20.13 -6.62 42.66
N PHE A 530 -20.32 -6.84 41.37
CA PHE A 530 -20.32 -8.15 40.72
C PHE A 530 -19.40 -8.14 39.50
N SER A 531 -18.60 -9.18 39.34
CA SER A 531 -17.63 -9.32 38.26
C SER A 531 -18.08 -10.37 37.24
N THR A 532 -17.88 -10.12 35.95
CA THR A 532 -17.97 -11.14 34.89
C THR A 532 -16.63 -11.86 34.67
N GLY A 533 -15.58 -11.51 35.42
CA GLY A 533 -14.19 -11.89 35.17
C GLY A 533 -13.38 -10.68 34.69
N ASP A 534 -13.83 -10.05 33.61
CA ASP A 534 -13.14 -8.93 32.98
C ASP A 534 -13.71 -7.56 33.37
N ARG A 535 -14.99 -7.49 33.75
CA ARG A 535 -15.69 -6.23 34.02
C ARG A 535 -16.47 -6.30 35.32
N VAL A 536 -16.69 -5.13 35.93
CA VAL A 536 -17.38 -4.98 37.20
C VAL A 536 -18.65 -4.17 37.02
N TYR A 537 -19.74 -4.66 37.61
CA TYR A 537 -21.07 -4.08 37.59
C TYR A 537 -21.52 -3.79 39.02
N VAL A 538 -22.09 -2.60 39.22
CA VAL A 538 -22.52 -2.09 40.52
C VAL A 538 -24.04 -2.06 40.58
N VAL A 539 -24.63 -2.57 41.67
CA VAL A 539 -26.09 -2.56 41.88
C VAL A 539 -26.56 -1.15 42.21
N MET A 540 -27.39 -0.55 41.34
CA MET A 540 -27.82 0.86 41.46
C MET A 540 -29.23 1.01 42.03
N GLU A 541 -30.18 0.23 41.51
CA GLU A 541 -31.59 0.36 41.88
C GLU A 541 -32.31 -0.98 41.89
N ARG A 542 -33.30 -1.08 42.79
CA ARG A 542 -34.15 -2.26 42.91
C ARG A 542 -35.36 -2.13 42.00
N VAL A 543 -35.56 -3.11 41.14
CA VAL A 543 -36.73 -3.19 40.25
C VAL A 543 -37.82 -4.05 40.89
N ALA A 544 -37.47 -5.23 41.37
CA ALA A 544 -38.36 -6.17 42.05
C ALA A 544 -37.54 -7.09 42.97
N ALA A 545 -38.21 -7.99 43.71
CA ALA A 545 -37.50 -8.96 44.54
C ALA A 545 -36.52 -9.80 43.69
N GLY A 546 -35.23 -9.76 44.04
CA GLY A 546 -34.16 -10.44 43.31
C GLY A 546 -33.91 -9.91 41.89
N ARG A 547 -34.42 -8.72 41.52
CA ARG A 547 -34.15 -8.06 40.23
C ARG A 547 -33.72 -6.61 40.44
N TYR A 548 -32.55 -6.28 39.93
CA TYR A 548 -31.93 -4.96 40.10
C TYR A 548 -31.38 -4.44 38.79
N VAL A 549 -31.22 -3.12 38.67
CA VAL A 549 -30.41 -2.53 37.62
C VAL A 549 -28.98 -2.43 38.10
N LEU A 550 -28.07 -2.94 37.29
CA LEU A 550 -26.64 -2.84 37.49
C LEU A 550 -26.05 -1.90 36.45
N GLU A 551 -25.05 -1.11 36.83
CA GLU A 551 -24.30 -0.24 35.94
C GLU A 551 -22.84 -0.71 35.84
N CYS A 552 -22.29 -0.76 34.63
CA CYS A 552 -20.88 -1.05 34.43
C CYS A 552 -20.04 0.05 35.08
N GLU A 553 -19.00 -0.32 35.81
CA GLU A 553 -18.14 0.63 36.50
C GLU A 553 -17.31 1.48 35.52
N VAL A 554 -16.93 0.88 34.39
CA VAL A 554 -16.20 1.51 33.28
C VAL A 554 -17.19 2.05 32.24
N ALA A 555 -17.00 3.29 31.81
CA ALA A 555 -17.76 3.88 30.70
C ALA A 555 -17.19 3.42 29.36
N GLY A 556 -18.05 3.24 28.35
CA GLY A 556 -17.68 2.73 27.03
C GLY A 556 -18.57 1.58 26.56
N ALA A 557 -18.43 1.25 25.28
CA ALA A 557 -19.20 0.20 24.62
C ALA A 557 -18.87 -1.21 25.14
N GLU A 558 -17.69 -1.41 25.74
CA GLU A 558 -17.28 -2.67 26.34
C GLU A 558 -18.25 -3.18 27.44
N GLY A 559 -18.96 -2.27 28.12
CA GLY A 559 -19.98 -2.63 29.11
C GLY A 559 -21.24 -3.26 28.50
N ASN A 560 -21.36 -3.28 27.18
CA ASN A 560 -22.47 -3.91 26.46
C ASN A 560 -22.24 -5.40 26.22
N GLU A 561 -21.03 -5.91 26.44
CA GLU A 561 -20.75 -7.32 26.24
C GLU A 561 -21.36 -8.18 27.36
N TYR A 562 -22.15 -9.18 26.95
CA TYR A 562 -22.87 -10.05 27.86
C TYR A 562 -22.21 -11.41 28.01
N THR A 563 -21.77 -11.74 29.23
CA THR A 563 -21.29 -13.07 29.61
C THR A 563 -22.06 -13.60 30.83
N GLY A 564 -23.28 -14.11 30.60
CA GLY A 564 -23.98 -15.06 31.48
C GLY A 564 -23.92 -14.79 33.00
N ALA A 565 -23.10 -15.55 33.72
CA ALA A 565 -23.05 -15.52 35.18
C ALA A 565 -22.17 -14.38 35.70
N LEU A 566 -22.68 -13.67 36.72
CA LEU A 566 -21.94 -12.71 37.52
C LEU A 566 -21.35 -13.41 38.76
N LEU A 567 -20.22 -12.93 39.25
CA LEU A 567 -19.61 -13.38 40.51
C LEU A 567 -19.60 -12.23 41.53
N PRO A 568 -20.15 -12.42 42.74
CA PRO A 568 -20.06 -11.40 43.77
C PRO A 568 -18.60 -11.16 44.17
N ILE A 569 -18.18 -9.89 44.25
CA ILE A 569 -16.83 -9.53 44.73
C ILE A 569 -16.74 -9.74 46.25
N ASP A 570 -17.80 -9.37 46.96
CA ASP A 570 -17.93 -9.58 48.40
C ASP A 570 -18.95 -10.67 48.70
N TYR A 571 -18.74 -11.44 49.77
CA TYR A 571 -19.67 -12.49 50.17
C TYR A 571 -21.07 -11.92 50.50
N ILE A 572 -22.12 -12.49 49.87
CA ILE A 572 -23.52 -12.16 50.15
C ILE A 572 -24.24 -13.42 50.63
N ALA A 573 -24.78 -13.35 51.85
CA ALA A 573 -25.44 -14.49 52.49
C ALA A 573 -26.67 -14.96 51.71
N GLY A 574 -26.72 -16.26 51.40
CA GLY A 574 -27.85 -16.89 50.71
C GLY A 574 -27.86 -16.73 49.18
N LEU A 575 -26.93 -15.97 48.61
CA LEU A 575 -26.81 -15.80 47.17
C LEU A 575 -26.10 -17.01 46.53
N THR A 576 -26.71 -17.60 45.50
CA THR A 576 -26.16 -18.78 44.81
C THR A 576 -26.00 -18.55 43.31
N THR A 577 -26.97 -17.93 42.65
CA THR A 577 -26.87 -17.59 41.22
C THR A 577 -27.15 -16.13 40.96
N THR A 578 -26.39 -15.60 40.00
CA THR A 578 -26.37 -14.20 39.62
C THR A 578 -26.17 -14.10 38.12
N GLU A 579 -27.10 -13.46 37.43
CA GLU A 579 -27.10 -13.39 35.97
C GLU A 579 -27.44 -11.98 35.52
N LEU A 580 -26.65 -11.43 34.60
CA LEU A 580 -27.09 -10.31 33.76
C LEU A 580 -28.18 -10.84 32.81
N THR A 581 -29.16 -10.04 32.40
CA THR A 581 -30.24 -10.56 31.55
C THR A 581 -30.65 -9.64 30.42
N GLN A 582 -30.90 -8.36 30.71
CA GLN A 582 -31.41 -7.41 29.73
C GLN A 582 -30.62 -6.11 29.77
N LEU A 583 -30.07 -5.69 28.63
CA LEU A 583 -29.47 -4.36 28.48
C LEU A 583 -30.59 -3.32 28.45
N LEU A 584 -30.54 -2.36 29.38
CA LEU A 584 -31.50 -1.26 29.46
C LEU A 584 -30.99 -0.01 28.76
N VAL A 585 -29.72 0.33 29.02
CA VAL A 585 -29.04 1.49 28.43
C VAL A 585 -27.67 1.01 27.96
N PRO A 586 -27.35 1.06 26.66
CA PRO A 586 -26.01 0.75 26.20
C PRO A 586 -25.01 1.79 26.71
N GLY A 587 -23.82 1.34 27.09
CA GLY A 587 -22.65 2.20 27.22
C GLY A 587 -22.15 2.57 25.83
N GLU A 588 -21.72 3.81 25.66
CA GLU A 588 -21.16 4.32 24.42
C GLU A 588 -19.73 4.79 24.68
N ASP A 589 -18.85 4.60 23.71
CA ASP A 589 -17.52 5.22 23.76
C ASP A 589 -17.62 6.74 23.59
N GLU A 590 -16.55 7.43 23.93
CA GLU A 590 -16.46 8.86 23.66
C GLU A 590 -16.56 9.13 22.14
N GLU A 591 -17.32 10.16 21.77
CA GLU A 591 -17.53 10.53 20.37
C GLU A 591 -16.18 10.82 19.69
N THR A 592 -15.95 10.21 18.53
CA THR A 592 -14.70 10.37 17.77
C THR A 592 -14.60 11.76 17.13
N ASP A 593 -13.38 12.19 16.77
CA ASP A 593 -13.16 13.48 16.09
C ASP A 593 -13.98 13.61 14.81
N GLN A 594 -14.03 12.54 14.01
CA GLN A 594 -14.81 12.52 12.77
C GLN A 594 -16.31 12.69 13.05
N ALA A 595 -16.86 11.95 14.02
CA ALA A 595 -18.28 12.05 14.36
C ALA A 595 -18.65 13.44 14.91
N LEU A 596 -17.78 14.04 15.73
CA LEU A 596 -17.94 15.40 16.23
C LEU A 596 -17.91 16.43 15.09
N TYR A 597 -16.95 16.29 14.18
CA TYR A 597 -16.80 17.18 13.02
C TYR A 597 -17.99 17.04 12.06
N ASP A 598 -18.46 15.84 11.77
CA ASP A 598 -19.62 15.59 10.92
C ASP A 598 -20.88 16.24 11.52
N ARG A 599 -21.07 16.14 12.84
CA ARG A 599 -22.17 16.82 13.54
C ARG A 599 -22.05 18.34 13.47
N TYR A 600 -20.84 18.88 13.52
CA TYR A 600 -20.58 20.31 13.33
C TYR A 600 -20.87 20.75 11.89
N GLN A 601 -20.37 20.04 10.88
CA GLN A 601 -20.64 20.33 9.48
C GLN A 601 -22.13 20.28 9.16
N ASP A 602 -22.84 19.27 9.66
CA ASP A 602 -24.28 19.14 9.51
C ASP A 602 -25.00 20.40 10.03
N LYS A 603 -24.65 20.84 11.24
CA LYS A 603 -25.26 22.02 11.87
C LYS A 603 -24.98 23.31 11.11
N VAL A 604 -23.77 23.48 10.59
CA VAL A 604 -23.36 24.70 9.87
C VAL A 604 -23.93 24.73 8.44
N SER A 605 -24.00 23.58 7.77
CA SER A 605 -24.48 23.48 6.38
C SER A 605 -26.01 23.55 6.24
N ARG A 606 -26.77 23.21 7.29
CA ARG A 606 -28.23 23.15 7.27
C ARG A 606 -28.80 24.10 8.34
N PRO A 607 -29.13 25.36 8.01
CA PRO A 607 -29.59 26.32 9.01
C PRO A 607 -30.89 25.87 9.67
N VAL A 608 -30.85 25.74 10.99
CA VAL A 608 -32.04 25.54 11.83
C VAL A 608 -32.85 26.83 11.85
N THR A 609 -34.08 26.77 11.34
CA THR A 609 -35.01 27.90 11.29
C THR A 609 -36.38 27.43 11.73
N SER A 610 -36.94 28.08 12.76
CA SER A 610 -38.35 27.95 13.18
C SER A 610 -38.91 26.53 13.25
N ALA A 611 -38.18 25.59 13.87
CA ALA A 611 -38.56 24.18 13.98
C ALA A 611 -38.83 23.52 12.62
N ASN A 612 -37.93 23.73 11.65
CA ASN A 612 -37.96 22.98 10.40
C ASN A 612 -37.64 21.48 10.64
N LYS A 613 -37.90 20.63 9.63
CA LYS A 613 -37.66 19.18 9.69
C LYS A 613 -36.29 18.83 10.27
N TYR A 614 -35.25 19.53 9.80
CA TYR A 614 -33.88 19.29 10.19
C TYR A 614 -33.62 19.61 11.67
N GLN A 615 -34.27 20.63 12.21
CA GLN A 615 -34.13 21.00 13.62
C GLN A 615 -34.62 19.89 14.57
N TYR A 616 -35.69 19.19 14.23
CA TYR A 616 -36.14 18.00 14.98
C TYR A 616 -35.14 16.85 14.91
N GLU A 617 -34.53 16.62 13.75
CA GLU A 617 -33.48 15.61 13.56
C GLU A 617 -32.25 15.94 14.42
N LEU A 618 -31.89 17.23 14.53
CA LEU A 618 -30.78 17.69 15.35
C LEU A 618 -31.07 17.52 16.85
N TRP A 619 -32.22 17.95 17.35
CA TRP A 619 -32.62 17.77 18.75
C TRP A 619 -32.62 16.31 19.17
N ALA A 620 -33.08 15.41 18.29
CA ALA A 620 -33.00 13.99 18.54
C ALA A 620 -31.54 13.52 18.72
N ARG A 621 -30.65 13.90 17.80
CA ARG A 621 -29.22 13.51 17.82
C ARG A 621 -28.41 14.14 18.96
N GLU A 622 -28.92 15.18 19.63
CA GLU A 622 -28.28 15.73 20.83
C GLU A 622 -28.32 14.77 22.03
N ASN A 623 -29.26 13.82 22.02
CA ASN A 623 -29.34 12.78 23.05
C ASN A 623 -28.31 11.67 22.78
N SER A 624 -27.72 11.13 23.86
CA SER A 624 -26.87 9.92 23.79
C SER A 624 -27.74 8.70 23.45
N GLY A 625 -27.18 7.72 22.73
CA GLY A 625 -27.95 6.60 22.17
C GLY A 625 -28.57 6.85 20.80
N VAL A 626 -28.46 8.06 20.24
CA VAL A 626 -29.01 8.42 18.93
C VAL A 626 -27.89 8.72 17.94
N GLY A 627 -27.71 7.82 16.97
CA GLY A 627 -26.78 7.99 15.85
C GLY A 627 -27.40 8.80 14.71
N LYS A 628 -28.64 8.48 14.33
CA LYS A 628 -29.35 9.12 13.21
C LYS A 628 -30.83 9.32 13.51
N ALA A 629 -31.42 10.36 12.93
CA ALA A 629 -32.84 10.67 13.09
C ALA A 629 -33.45 11.16 11.77
N LYS A 630 -34.74 10.88 11.57
CA LYS A 630 -35.52 11.35 10.43
C LYS A 630 -36.85 11.92 10.88
N ALA A 631 -37.14 13.17 10.53
CA ALA A 631 -38.40 13.80 10.88
C ALA A 631 -39.43 13.74 9.72
N PHE A 632 -40.68 13.46 10.05
CA PHE A 632 -41.81 13.34 9.14
C PHE A 632 -42.87 14.37 9.53
N PRO A 633 -43.03 15.45 8.75
CA PRO A 633 -44.03 16.46 9.03
C PRO A 633 -45.43 15.93 8.66
N LEU A 634 -46.45 16.37 9.41
CA LEU A 634 -47.86 16.09 9.14
C LEU A 634 -48.21 14.60 9.08
N TRP A 635 -47.46 13.76 9.79
CA TRP A 635 -47.55 12.31 9.69
C TRP A 635 -48.93 11.77 10.14
N ASP A 636 -49.56 12.45 11.11
CA ASP A 636 -50.91 12.20 11.60
C ASP A 636 -51.76 13.49 11.50
N GLY A 637 -51.63 14.18 10.36
CA GLY A 637 -52.38 15.40 10.06
C GLY A 637 -51.77 16.71 10.58
N PRO A 638 -52.46 17.85 10.40
CA PRO A 638 -51.98 19.17 10.79
C PRO A 638 -51.55 19.26 12.26
N GLY A 639 -50.38 19.85 12.50
CA GLY A 639 -49.83 20.02 13.85
C GLY A 639 -49.08 18.81 14.40
N THR A 640 -48.83 17.76 13.62
CA THR A 640 -48.09 16.59 14.08
C THR A 640 -46.72 16.46 13.41
N VAL A 641 -45.74 15.98 14.16
CA VAL A 641 -44.39 15.64 13.65
C VAL A 641 -43.99 14.28 14.22
N LYS A 642 -43.51 13.36 13.37
CA LYS A 642 -42.93 12.09 13.83
C LYS A 642 -41.42 12.14 13.66
N VAL A 643 -40.67 11.67 14.64
CA VAL A 643 -39.21 11.54 14.56
C VAL A 643 -38.85 10.08 14.74
N ALA A 644 -38.33 9.45 13.68
CA ALA A 644 -37.82 8.09 13.74
C ALA A 644 -36.33 8.12 14.09
N LEU A 645 -35.93 7.29 15.05
CA LEU A 645 -34.58 7.23 15.60
C LEU A 645 -33.84 5.96 15.21
N LEU A 646 -32.52 6.09 15.06
CA LEU A 646 -31.55 5.01 14.95
C LEU A 646 -30.41 5.24 15.94
N ASN A 647 -29.87 4.17 16.50
CA ASN A 647 -28.66 4.21 17.34
C ASN A 647 -27.39 4.35 16.47
N ASN A 648 -26.20 4.27 17.07
CA ASN A 648 -24.94 4.43 16.36
C ASN A 648 -24.65 3.28 15.39
N GLU A 649 -25.23 2.11 15.66
CA GLU A 649 -25.15 0.91 14.81
C GLU A 649 -26.19 0.91 13.69
N MET A 650 -27.01 1.96 13.56
CA MET A 650 -28.13 2.10 12.60
C MET A 650 -29.28 1.11 12.83
N HIS A 651 -29.46 0.66 14.08
CA HIS A 651 -30.58 -0.12 14.57
C HIS A 651 -31.59 0.75 15.33
N ALA A 652 -32.76 0.21 15.63
CA ALA A 652 -33.73 0.85 16.52
C ALA A 652 -33.12 1.03 17.92
N PRO A 653 -33.13 2.24 18.50
CA PRO A 653 -32.63 2.45 19.86
C PRO A 653 -33.47 1.73 20.90
N ALA A 654 -32.89 1.48 22.07
CA ALA A 654 -33.62 0.96 23.23
C ALA A 654 -34.75 1.93 23.64
N GLU A 655 -35.84 1.37 24.18
CA GLU A 655 -37.03 2.12 24.58
C GLU A 655 -36.72 3.26 25.57
N ALA A 656 -35.74 3.07 26.47
CA ALA A 656 -35.29 4.11 27.39
C ALA A 656 -34.71 5.35 26.68
N VAL A 657 -34.00 5.14 25.56
CA VAL A 657 -33.45 6.23 24.73
C VAL A 657 -34.59 6.95 24.01
N ILE A 658 -35.55 6.21 23.44
CA ILE A 658 -36.73 6.77 22.78
C ILE A 658 -37.51 7.67 23.74
N GLN A 659 -37.75 7.20 24.97
CA GLN A 659 -38.45 7.97 26.01
C GLN A 659 -37.66 9.20 26.48
N ALA A 660 -36.33 9.09 26.60
CA ALA A 660 -35.47 10.23 26.92
C ALA A 660 -35.55 11.32 25.85
N VAL A 661 -35.51 10.93 24.56
CA VAL A 661 -35.63 11.85 23.43
C VAL A 661 -37.04 12.45 23.35
N GLN A 662 -38.09 11.66 23.57
CA GLN A 662 -39.47 12.16 23.63
C GLN A 662 -39.60 13.22 24.73
N LYS A 663 -39.07 12.94 25.94
CA LYS A 663 -39.10 13.88 27.06
C LYS A 663 -38.30 15.16 26.78
N TYR A 664 -37.20 15.07 26.03
CA TYR A 664 -36.40 16.22 25.64
C TYR A 664 -37.13 17.10 24.60
N ILE A 665 -37.71 16.49 23.57
CA ILE A 665 -38.32 17.22 22.45
C ILE A 665 -39.71 17.73 22.79
N ASP A 666 -40.58 16.87 23.32
CA ASP A 666 -41.98 17.18 23.64
C ASP A 666 -42.49 16.29 24.80
N PRO A 667 -42.23 16.68 26.06
CA PRO A 667 -42.55 15.86 27.23
C PRO A 667 -44.05 15.72 27.52
N THR A 668 -44.88 16.70 27.13
CA THR A 668 -46.32 16.72 27.44
C THR A 668 -47.17 16.24 26.27
N GLN A 669 -46.67 16.33 25.03
CA GLN A 669 -47.39 15.95 23.81
C GLN A 669 -48.73 16.67 23.64
N ASP A 670 -48.85 17.88 24.20
CA ASP A 670 -50.05 18.71 24.18
C ASP A 670 -49.91 19.96 23.28
N GLY A 671 -48.76 20.10 22.62
CA GLY A 671 -48.46 21.22 21.73
C GLY A 671 -48.17 22.54 22.46
N MET A 672 -47.99 22.52 23.79
CA MET A 672 -47.67 23.72 24.58
C MET A 672 -46.20 24.12 24.54
N GLY A 673 -45.33 23.29 23.93
CA GLY A 673 -43.92 23.62 23.70
C GLY A 673 -43.07 23.66 24.98
N GLU A 674 -43.34 22.76 25.93
CA GLU A 674 -42.60 22.63 27.19
C GLU A 674 -41.20 22.01 27.02
N GLY A 675 -40.93 21.38 25.87
CA GLY A 675 -39.64 20.78 25.50
C GLY A 675 -38.85 21.63 24.51
N ALA A 676 -38.00 20.98 23.71
CA ALA A 676 -37.27 21.66 22.63
C ALA A 676 -38.19 22.13 21.49
N ALA A 677 -39.28 21.40 21.22
CA ALA A 677 -40.27 21.79 20.21
C ALA A 677 -41.03 23.06 20.65
N PRO A 678 -41.30 24.01 19.74
CA PRO A 678 -42.04 25.22 20.05
C PRO A 678 -43.55 24.93 20.24
N ILE A 679 -44.30 25.96 20.61
CA ILE A 679 -45.78 25.91 20.67
C ILE A 679 -46.36 25.55 19.30
N GLY A 680 -47.32 24.61 19.28
CA GLY A 680 -48.08 24.20 18.09
C GLY A 680 -47.94 22.72 17.73
N PRO A 681 -46.73 22.22 17.39
CA PRO A 681 -46.51 20.83 17.02
C PRO A 681 -46.61 19.87 18.21
N VAL A 682 -47.33 18.76 18.02
CA VAL A 682 -47.26 17.56 18.86
C VAL A 682 -46.29 16.58 18.22
N VAL A 683 -45.23 16.20 18.96
CA VAL A 683 -44.14 15.37 18.45
C VAL A 683 -44.26 13.95 18.97
N THR A 684 -44.12 12.98 18.06
CA THR A 684 -44.07 11.55 18.36
C THR A 684 -42.70 10.99 17.98
N VAL A 685 -41.93 10.58 18.97
CA VAL A 685 -40.62 9.97 18.80
C VAL A 685 -40.77 8.45 18.84
N VAL A 686 -40.18 7.75 17.85
CA VAL A 686 -40.22 6.29 17.78
C VAL A 686 -38.86 5.75 17.34
N GLY A 687 -38.55 4.50 17.68
CA GLY A 687 -37.51 3.74 16.99
C GLY A 687 -37.94 3.45 15.55
N ALA A 688 -36.98 3.43 14.62
CA ALA A 688 -37.26 3.00 13.25
C ALA A 688 -37.77 1.55 13.24
N GLU A 689 -38.69 1.23 12.34
CA GLU A 689 -39.10 -0.15 12.11
C GLU A 689 -37.98 -0.89 11.39
N GLU A 690 -37.47 -1.96 11.99
CA GLU A 690 -36.40 -2.77 11.39
C GLU A 690 -36.97 -3.79 10.41
N VAL A 691 -36.51 -3.73 9.16
CA VAL A 691 -36.83 -4.70 8.10
C VAL A 691 -35.64 -5.64 7.93
N PRO A 692 -35.74 -6.91 8.33
CA PRO A 692 -34.65 -7.85 8.20
C PRO A 692 -34.40 -8.21 6.73
N ILE A 693 -33.14 -8.16 6.33
CA ILE A 693 -32.64 -8.55 5.00
C ILE A 693 -31.95 -9.91 5.11
N HIS A 694 -32.69 -10.95 4.74
CA HIS A 694 -32.20 -12.32 4.64
C HIS A 694 -31.47 -12.52 3.30
N VAL A 695 -30.25 -13.03 3.38
CA VAL A 695 -29.40 -13.33 2.22
C VAL A 695 -29.19 -14.84 2.17
N GLU A 696 -29.61 -15.47 1.07
CA GLU A 696 -29.35 -16.88 0.78
C GLU A 696 -28.52 -16.96 -0.49
N VAL A 697 -27.39 -17.65 -0.43
CA VAL A 697 -26.44 -17.69 -1.57
C VAL A 697 -25.64 -18.99 -1.57
N GLN A 698 -25.31 -19.46 -2.77
CA GLN A 698 -24.31 -20.50 -2.96
C GLN A 698 -23.00 -19.84 -3.38
N VAL A 699 -21.90 -20.18 -2.72
CA VAL A 699 -20.57 -19.60 -2.99
C VAL A 699 -19.59 -20.69 -3.37
N THR A 700 -18.71 -20.36 -4.32
CA THR A 700 -17.55 -21.18 -4.69
C THR A 700 -16.33 -20.54 -4.06
N LEU A 701 -15.62 -21.29 -3.21
CA LEU A 701 -14.48 -20.78 -2.44
C LEU A 701 -13.14 -21.17 -3.04
N ALA A 702 -12.12 -20.33 -2.84
CA ALA A 702 -10.73 -20.68 -3.11
C ALA A 702 -10.20 -21.73 -2.11
N SER A 703 -9.24 -22.54 -2.55
CA SER A 703 -8.64 -23.60 -1.72
C SER A 703 -8.06 -23.05 -0.42
N GLY A 704 -8.37 -23.67 0.72
CA GLY A 704 -7.88 -23.27 2.05
C GLY A 704 -8.76 -22.27 2.80
N SER A 705 -9.92 -21.91 2.25
CA SER A 705 -10.89 -21.00 2.90
C SER A 705 -12.07 -21.77 3.49
N THR A 706 -12.54 -21.36 4.67
CA THR A 706 -13.69 -22.00 5.35
C THR A 706 -14.99 -21.27 5.04
N TYR A 707 -16.10 -22.02 4.99
CA TYR A 707 -17.43 -21.44 4.78
C TYR A 707 -17.86 -20.52 5.92
N GLU A 708 -17.47 -20.84 7.16
CA GLU A 708 -17.76 -20.00 8.34
C GLU A 708 -17.03 -18.65 8.28
N GLY A 709 -15.77 -18.63 7.84
CA GLY A 709 -15.02 -17.40 7.64
C GLY A 709 -15.66 -16.52 6.55
N VAL A 710 -16.08 -17.12 5.44
CA VAL A 710 -16.74 -16.38 4.35
C VAL A 710 -18.11 -15.86 4.75
N LYS A 711 -18.90 -16.65 5.50
CA LYS A 711 -20.18 -16.20 6.04
C LYS A 711 -20.01 -14.92 6.87
N THR A 712 -19.04 -14.91 7.77
CA THR A 712 -18.72 -13.74 8.60
C THR A 712 -18.35 -12.50 7.76
N LEU A 713 -17.60 -12.70 6.67
CA LEU A 713 -17.24 -11.62 5.75
C LEU A 713 -18.46 -11.09 4.97
N ILE A 714 -19.38 -11.96 4.55
CA ILE A 714 -20.64 -11.57 3.92
C ILE A 714 -21.50 -10.76 4.90
N GLU A 715 -21.65 -11.25 6.14
CA GLU A 715 -22.39 -10.55 7.19
C GLU A 715 -21.81 -9.14 7.43
N THR A 716 -20.48 -9.04 7.52
CA THR A 716 -19.78 -7.76 7.71
C THR A 716 -20.01 -6.81 6.53
N GLY A 717 -19.78 -7.27 5.30
CA GLY A 717 -19.90 -6.46 4.10
C GLY A 717 -21.34 -5.99 3.83
N VAL A 718 -22.32 -6.87 4.00
CA VAL A 718 -23.74 -6.52 3.81
C VAL A 718 -24.20 -5.57 4.91
N THR A 719 -23.78 -5.78 6.17
CA THR A 719 -24.07 -4.84 7.27
C THR A 719 -23.55 -3.44 6.97
N ALA A 720 -22.31 -3.32 6.48
CA ALA A 720 -21.72 -2.03 6.11
C ALA A 720 -22.55 -1.33 5.02
N TYR A 721 -22.95 -2.07 3.98
CA TYR A 721 -23.81 -1.54 2.92
C TYR A 721 -25.17 -1.06 3.44
N LEU A 722 -25.83 -1.83 4.32
CA LEU A 722 -27.14 -1.44 4.87
C LEU A 722 -27.05 -0.19 5.76
N LYS A 723 -25.95 -0.03 6.51
CA LYS A 723 -25.68 1.18 7.31
C LYS A 723 -25.61 2.45 6.44
N GLU A 724 -25.02 2.37 5.25
CA GLU A 724 -24.96 3.51 4.32
C GLU A 724 -26.35 3.95 3.84
N LEU A 725 -27.27 3.00 3.63
CA LEU A 725 -28.63 3.27 3.15
C LEU A 725 -29.54 3.90 4.20
N ALA A 726 -29.29 3.65 5.49
CA ALA A 726 -30.15 4.04 6.60
C ALA A 726 -30.59 5.52 6.53
N PHE A 727 -31.89 5.76 6.29
CA PHE A 727 -32.51 7.09 6.09
C PHE A 727 -31.95 7.96 4.95
N ALA A 728 -31.05 7.44 4.13
CA ALA A 728 -30.43 8.10 2.99
C ALA A 728 -31.07 7.66 1.66
N ASP A 729 -31.14 6.35 1.42
CA ASP A 729 -31.70 5.75 0.21
C ASP A 729 -32.61 4.57 0.59
N PRO A 730 -33.90 4.58 0.24
CA PRO A 730 -34.82 3.52 0.61
C PRO A 730 -34.62 2.23 -0.20
N LEU A 731 -33.76 2.19 -1.23
CA LEU A 731 -33.64 1.05 -2.13
C LEU A 731 -32.45 0.14 -1.81
N VAL A 732 -32.72 -1.01 -1.21
CA VAL A 732 -31.75 -2.11 -1.07
C VAL A 732 -31.60 -2.80 -2.44
N ARG A 733 -30.43 -2.65 -3.05
CA ARG A 733 -30.17 -3.16 -4.40
C ARG A 733 -29.62 -4.57 -4.36
N TRP A 734 -30.30 -5.49 -5.04
CA TRP A 734 -29.85 -6.88 -5.14
C TRP A 734 -28.43 -6.96 -5.75
N THR A 735 -28.15 -6.18 -6.79
CA THR A 735 -26.84 -6.13 -7.45
C THR A 735 -25.73 -5.60 -6.55
N ARG A 736 -26.04 -4.74 -5.59
CA ARG A 736 -25.04 -4.23 -4.66
C ARG A 736 -24.64 -5.28 -3.64
N ILE A 737 -25.60 -6.08 -3.15
CA ILE A 737 -25.34 -7.25 -2.29
C ILE A 737 -24.52 -8.29 -3.06
N ALA A 738 -24.84 -8.54 -4.33
CA ALA A 738 -24.05 -9.42 -5.20
C ALA A 738 -22.59 -8.95 -5.32
N ASN A 739 -22.35 -7.66 -5.55
CA ASN A 739 -21.00 -7.10 -5.62
C ASN A 739 -20.26 -7.23 -4.29
N VAL A 740 -20.93 -6.97 -3.16
CA VAL A 740 -20.34 -7.18 -1.83
C VAL A 740 -19.84 -8.62 -1.65
N ILE A 741 -20.58 -9.61 -2.15
CA ILE A 741 -20.19 -11.03 -2.09
C ILE A 741 -18.98 -11.31 -3.01
N LEU A 742 -18.96 -10.74 -4.22
CA LEU A 742 -17.85 -10.88 -5.16
C LEU A 742 -16.56 -10.18 -4.71
N ASP A 743 -16.68 -9.08 -3.95
CA ASP A 743 -15.54 -8.32 -3.44
C ASP A 743 -14.83 -9.04 -2.27
N ILE A 744 -15.40 -10.13 -1.75
CA ILE A 744 -14.80 -10.96 -0.69
C ILE A 744 -13.70 -11.83 -1.31
N PRO A 745 -12.40 -11.61 -1.00
CA PRO A 745 -11.30 -12.24 -1.72
C PRO A 745 -11.32 -13.78 -1.77
N PRO A 746 -11.76 -14.50 -0.71
CA PRO A 746 -11.90 -15.95 -0.77
C PRO A 746 -13.01 -16.49 -1.69
N VAL A 747 -13.94 -15.64 -2.17
CA VAL A 747 -15.04 -16.04 -3.04
C VAL A 747 -14.57 -15.99 -4.50
N ILE A 748 -14.56 -17.14 -5.16
CA ILE A 748 -14.27 -17.25 -6.61
C ILE A 748 -15.48 -16.84 -7.43
N ASP A 749 -16.67 -17.33 -7.04
CA ASP A 749 -17.92 -17.09 -7.73
C ASP A 749 -19.12 -17.33 -6.80
N TYR A 750 -20.31 -16.88 -7.20
CA TYR A 750 -21.57 -17.16 -6.49
C TYR A 750 -22.68 -17.58 -7.45
N SER A 751 -23.64 -18.37 -6.94
CA SER A 751 -24.87 -18.71 -7.63
C SER A 751 -26.07 -18.61 -6.67
N ASP A 752 -27.28 -18.58 -7.25
CA ASP A 752 -28.53 -18.69 -6.51
C ASP A 752 -28.72 -17.65 -5.38
N LEU A 753 -28.19 -16.44 -5.56
CA LEU A 753 -28.37 -15.34 -4.61
C LEU A 753 -29.82 -14.87 -4.55
N LEU A 754 -30.44 -15.04 -3.39
CA LEU A 754 -31.78 -14.55 -3.05
C LEU A 754 -31.70 -13.56 -1.89
N VAL A 755 -32.42 -12.45 -2.03
CA VAL A 755 -32.60 -11.43 -1.00
C VAL A 755 -34.08 -11.40 -0.61
N ASN A 756 -34.41 -11.74 0.64
CA ASN A 756 -35.78 -11.99 1.11
C ASN A 756 -36.59 -12.92 0.16
N GLY A 757 -35.92 -13.93 -0.40
CA GLY A 757 -36.52 -14.92 -1.32
C GLY A 757 -36.69 -14.46 -2.77
N GLY A 758 -36.20 -13.28 -3.15
CA GLY A 758 -36.29 -12.73 -4.51
C GLY A 758 -34.96 -12.28 -5.11
N MET A 759 -34.96 -12.05 -6.42
CA MET A 759 -33.82 -11.53 -7.21
C MET A 759 -34.03 -10.06 -7.63
N SER A 760 -34.82 -9.31 -6.88
CA SER A 760 -35.16 -7.91 -7.18
C SER A 760 -34.75 -6.98 -6.05
N ASN A 761 -34.61 -5.70 -6.37
CA ASN A 761 -34.40 -4.67 -5.36
C ASN A 761 -35.57 -4.66 -4.36
N LEU A 762 -35.27 -4.32 -3.12
CA LEU A 762 -36.26 -4.19 -2.04
C LEU A 762 -36.37 -2.72 -1.64
N GLU A 763 -37.57 -2.17 -1.70
CA GLU A 763 -37.86 -0.80 -1.25
C GLU A 763 -38.27 -0.81 0.22
N ILE A 764 -37.61 0.02 1.02
CA ILE A 764 -37.84 0.17 2.45
C ILE A 764 -38.79 1.34 2.68
N ALA A 765 -39.81 1.11 3.50
CA ALA A 765 -40.82 2.11 3.80
C ALA A 765 -40.19 3.37 4.44
N PRO A 766 -40.72 4.58 4.16
CA PRO A 766 -40.23 5.80 4.79
C PRO A 766 -40.33 5.73 6.33
N GLY A 767 -39.18 5.80 6.99
CA GLY A 767 -39.08 5.71 8.46
C GLY A 767 -38.78 4.31 8.99
N ALA A 768 -38.74 3.30 8.13
CA ALA A 768 -38.15 2.00 8.40
C ALA A 768 -36.66 1.98 8.01
N VAL A 769 -35.93 1.00 8.50
CA VAL A 769 -34.51 0.77 8.21
C VAL A 769 -34.26 -0.68 7.84
N ALA A 770 -33.40 -0.93 6.85
CA ALA A 770 -32.96 -2.28 6.53
C ALA A 770 -31.85 -2.70 7.49
N VAL A 771 -32.01 -3.85 8.13
CA VAL A 771 -30.99 -4.46 9.00
C VAL A 771 -30.65 -5.85 8.49
N LEU A 772 -29.43 -6.32 8.75
CA LEU A 772 -29.05 -7.66 8.35
C LEU A 772 -29.94 -8.70 9.09
N GLY A 773 -30.56 -9.58 8.32
CA GLY A 773 -31.29 -10.74 8.83
C GLY A 773 -30.37 -11.94 8.95
N THR A 774 -30.76 -13.06 8.33
CA THR A 774 -29.95 -14.28 8.32
C THR A 774 -29.14 -14.38 7.04
N VAL A 775 -27.87 -14.77 7.15
CA VAL A 775 -27.05 -15.21 6.01
C VAL A 775 -27.03 -16.74 5.99
N LYS A 776 -27.49 -17.33 4.88
CA LYS A 776 -27.53 -18.78 4.69
C LYS A 776 -26.67 -19.17 3.49
N LEU A 777 -25.68 -20.03 3.72
CA LEU A 777 -24.88 -20.64 2.67
C LEU A 777 -25.48 -22.00 2.30
N LEU A 778 -25.79 -22.21 1.02
CA LEU A 778 -26.50 -23.41 0.55
C LEU A 778 -25.66 -24.70 0.62
N THR A 779 -24.36 -24.63 0.89
CA THR A 779 -23.38 -25.73 0.87
C THR A 779 -23.01 -26.29 2.25
N GLU A 780 -23.69 -25.85 3.33
CA GLU A 780 -23.33 -26.14 4.73
C GLU A 780 -23.21 -27.63 5.10
N THR A 781 -23.86 -28.57 4.40
CA THR A 781 -23.83 -30.00 4.78
C THR A 781 -22.63 -30.81 4.29
N GLU A 782 -21.96 -30.40 3.21
CA GLU A 782 -20.75 -31.10 2.71
C GLU A 782 -19.46 -30.37 3.13
N GLY A 783 -19.53 -29.04 3.30
CA GLY A 783 -18.38 -28.20 3.68
C GLY A 783 -17.82 -28.52 5.07
N VAL A 784 -18.68 -28.82 6.05
CA VAL A 784 -18.22 -29.15 7.42
C VAL A 784 -17.37 -30.43 7.46
N GLU A 785 -17.74 -31.45 6.67
CA GLU A 785 -16.97 -32.70 6.57
C GLU A 785 -15.66 -32.50 5.81
N LEU A 786 -15.67 -31.65 4.77
CA LEU A 786 -14.45 -31.28 4.03
C LEU A 786 -13.50 -30.44 4.88
N ASP A 787 -14.01 -29.50 5.67
CA ASP A 787 -13.22 -28.70 6.61
C ASP A 787 -12.58 -29.59 7.69
N GLN A 788 -13.34 -30.56 8.24
CA GLN A 788 -12.81 -31.57 9.16
C GLN A 788 -11.76 -32.47 8.49
N LEU A 789 -11.94 -32.82 7.21
CA LEU A 789 -10.97 -33.59 6.44
C LEU A 789 -9.68 -32.78 6.20
N THR A 790 -9.78 -31.49 5.89
CA THR A 790 -8.63 -30.60 5.67
C THR A 790 -7.84 -30.40 6.95
N VAL A 791 -8.49 -30.10 8.07
CA VAL A 791 -7.85 -30.02 9.40
C VAL A 791 -7.20 -31.36 9.78
N GLY A 792 -7.89 -32.48 9.49
CA GLY A 792 -7.34 -33.82 9.69
C GLY A 792 -6.12 -34.11 8.82
N LEU A 793 -6.11 -33.65 7.56
CA LEU A 793 -5.00 -33.82 6.64
C LEU A 793 -3.77 -33.02 7.07
N GLU A 794 -3.94 -31.75 7.44
CA GLU A 794 -2.85 -30.90 7.97
C GLU A 794 -2.26 -31.52 9.23
N SER A 795 -3.11 -31.97 10.16
CA SER A 795 -2.67 -32.66 11.37
C SER A 795 -1.87 -33.94 11.10
N VAL A 796 -2.15 -34.64 9.98
CA VAL A 796 -1.38 -35.82 9.54
C VAL A 796 -0.07 -35.40 8.87
N LEU A 797 -0.07 -34.34 8.05
CA LEU A 797 1.13 -33.82 7.39
C LEU A 797 2.17 -33.32 8.39
N ASP A 798 1.75 -32.69 9.49
CA ASP A 798 2.63 -32.27 10.58
C ASP A 798 3.42 -33.45 11.18
N GLN A 799 2.93 -34.68 11.04
CA GLN A 799 3.55 -35.88 11.57
C GLN A 799 4.66 -36.43 10.66
N PHE A 800 4.76 -35.95 9.42
CA PHE A 800 5.79 -36.33 8.45
C PHE A 800 7.12 -35.57 8.63
N TYR A 801 7.15 -34.57 9.52
CA TYR A 801 8.34 -33.81 9.83
C TYR A 801 8.69 -33.97 11.31
N PRO A 802 9.91 -34.43 11.66
CA PRO A 802 10.32 -34.60 13.05
C PRO A 802 10.16 -33.33 13.90
N GLU A 803 10.24 -32.15 13.30
CA GLU A 803 10.11 -30.85 13.96
C GLU A 803 8.70 -30.55 14.47
N SER A 804 7.66 -31.04 13.78
CA SER A 804 6.24 -30.82 14.12
C SER A 804 5.53 -32.09 14.61
N ALA A 805 6.14 -33.27 14.40
CA ALA A 805 5.54 -34.55 14.77
C ALA A 805 5.31 -34.66 16.29
N THR A 806 4.16 -35.20 16.68
CA THR A 806 3.79 -35.45 18.08
C THR A 806 3.75 -36.96 18.32
N TRP A 807 2.69 -37.64 17.89
CA TRP A 807 2.56 -39.09 18.02
C TRP A 807 3.50 -39.86 17.08
N ALA A 808 3.91 -39.29 15.95
CA ALA A 808 4.83 -39.96 15.03
C ALA A 808 6.28 -40.01 15.52
N LEU A 809 6.64 -39.31 16.60
CA LEU A 809 8.00 -39.34 17.16
C LEU A 809 8.45 -40.75 17.54
N GLU A 810 7.54 -41.60 18.02
CA GLU A 810 7.84 -43.00 18.33
C GLU A 810 8.26 -43.82 17.10
N ARG A 811 7.75 -43.44 15.92
CA ARG A 811 8.10 -44.10 14.66
C ARG A 811 9.51 -43.70 14.23
N TYR A 812 9.82 -42.41 14.28
CA TYR A 812 11.17 -41.91 14.01
C TYR A 812 12.20 -42.49 14.97
N GLU A 813 11.90 -42.56 16.27
CA GLU A 813 12.79 -43.17 17.26
C GLU A 813 13.06 -44.64 16.95
N ARG A 814 12.01 -45.39 16.56
CA ARG A 814 12.16 -46.80 16.18
C ARG A 814 13.03 -46.97 14.94
N ASP A 815 12.78 -46.17 13.91
CA ASP A 815 13.50 -46.24 12.63
C ASP A 815 14.99 -45.87 12.81
N LEU A 816 15.29 -44.95 13.72
CA LEU A 816 16.65 -44.51 14.05
C LEU A 816 17.29 -45.30 15.21
N GLN A 817 16.61 -46.33 15.72
CA GLN A 817 17.05 -47.15 16.85
C GLN A 817 17.43 -46.30 18.08
N ILE A 818 16.58 -45.33 18.42
CA ILE A 818 16.65 -44.52 19.63
C ILE A 818 15.70 -45.14 20.66
N PRO A 819 16.13 -45.40 21.91
CA PRO A 819 15.23 -45.87 22.95
C PRO A 819 14.12 -44.85 23.23
N THR A 820 12.87 -45.25 22.99
CA THR A 820 11.69 -44.40 23.25
C THR A 820 11.53 -44.16 24.76
N ASN A 821 11.44 -42.89 25.14
CA ASN A 821 11.15 -42.47 26.51
C ASN A 821 10.01 -41.45 26.53
N GLN A 822 8.79 -41.90 26.81
CA GLN A 822 7.59 -41.06 26.86
C GLN A 822 7.57 -40.06 28.01
N ALA A 823 8.47 -40.17 29.01
CA ALA A 823 8.56 -39.20 30.10
C ALA A 823 9.32 -37.92 29.72
N LYS A 824 9.97 -37.89 28.54
CA LYS A 824 10.64 -36.69 28.03
C LYS A 824 9.66 -35.82 27.23
N PRO A 825 9.69 -34.48 27.38
CA PRO A 825 8.94 -33.56 26.53
C PRO A 825 9.22 -33.81 25.04
N GLU A 826 8.22 -33.60 24.19
CA GLU A 826 8.30 -33.89 22.75
C GLU A 826 9.49 -33.17 22.09
N ASP A 827 9.73 -31.89 22.40
CA ASP A 827 10.85 -31.11 21.86
C ASP A 827 12.22 -31.71 22.15
N GLN A 828 12.40 -32.34 23.32
CA GLN A 828 13.64 -33.03 23.66
C GLN A 828 13.79 -34.33 22.86
N ARG A 829 12.69 -35.05 22.61
CA ARG A 829 12.69 -36.26 21.78
C ARG A 829 12.99 -35.92 20.32
N ARG A 830 12.40 -34.84 19.79
CA ARG A 830 12.67 -34.29 18.45
C ARG A 830 14.15 -33.99 18.25
N SER A 831 14.78 -33.34 19.22
CA SER A 831 16.21 -32.96 19.16
C SER A 831 17.15 -34.17 19.01
N VAL A 832 16.86 -35.27 19.70
CA VAL A 832 17.65 -36.52 19.60
C VAL A 832 17.45 -37.21 18.25
N ILE A 833 16.20 -37.27 17.77
CA ILE A 833 15.85 -37.81 16.44
C ILE A 833 16.58 -37.05 15.35
N ILE A 834 16.47 -35.73 15.35
CA ILE A 834 17.08 -34.85 14.35
C ILE A 834 18.62 -34.95 14.39
N SER A 835 19.23 -35.02 15.58
CA SER A 835 20.68 -35.20 15.74
C SER A 835 21.17 -36.50 15.07
N LYS A 836 20.46 -37.62 15.30
CA LYS A 836 20.83 -38.91 14.72
C LYS A 836 20.63 -38.97 13.21
N MET A 837 19.58 -38.32 12.68
CA MET A 837 19.39 -38.16 11.23
C MET A 837 20.52 -37.35 10.57
N ARG A 838 21.06 -36.34 11.27
CA ARG A 838 22.15 -35.47 10.78
C ARG A 838 23.56 -36.09 10.89
N GLY A 839 23.74 -37.15 11.69
CA GLY A 839 25.04 -37.79 11.95
C GLY A 839 25.58 -38.73 10.85
N SER A 840 24.88 -38.92 9.73
CA SER A 840 25.32 -39.84 8.65
C SER A 840 26.14 -39.11 7.56
N GLY A 841 27.41 -39.51 7.36
CA GLY A 841 28.27 -38.92 6.32
C GLY A 841 29.78 -38.96 6.62
N LYS A 842 30.59 -38.40 5.71
CA LYS A 842 32.06 -38.31 5.84
C LYS A 842 32.43 -37.35 6.99
N VAL A 843 33.17 -37.86 7.97
CA VAL A 843 33.62 -37.10 9.15
C VAL A 843 34.55 -35.97 8.73
N SER A 844 34.14 -34.73 9.00
CA SER A 844 34.86 -33.49 8.69
C SER A 844 34.90 -32.57 9.92
N GLY A 845 35.82 -31.60 9.97
CA GLY A 845 35.90 -30.65 11.10
C GLY A 845 34.60 -29.87 11.32
N SER A 846 33.90 -29.50 10.23
CA SER A 846 32.58 -28.88 10.27
C SER A 846 31.50 -29.83 10.81
N MET A 847 31.56 -31.11 10.49
CA MET A 847 30.62 -32.11 11.03
C MET A 847 30.82 -32.28 12.53
N LEU A 848 32.07 -32.40 12.99
CA LEU A 848 32.40 -32.48 14.41
C LEU A 848 31.98 -31.20 15.16
N LYS A 849 32.13 -30.02 14.54
CA LYS A 849 31.66 -28.76 15.10
C LYS A 849 30.13 -28.72 15.23
N ASN A 850 29.40 -29.10 14.19
CA ASN A 850 27.94 -29.14 14.21
C ASN A 850 27.40 -30.13 15.25
N VAL A 851 28.05 -31.30 15.37
CA VAL A 851 27.72 -32.29 16.41
C VAL A 851 28.00 -31.69 17.79
N ALA A 852 29.16 -31.06 18.00
CA ALA A 852 29.49 -30.47 19.29
C ALA A 852 28.55 -29.33 19.71
N GLN A 853 28.16 -28.47 18.77
CA GLN A 853 27.21 -27.37 19.01
C GLN A 853 25.78 -27.84 19.30
N ALA A 854 25.40 -29.06 18.89
CA ALA A 854 24.08 -29.59 19.22
C ALA A 854 23.90 -29.93 20.72
N TYR A 855 25.01 -30.13 21.45
CA TYR A 855 25.00 -30.45 22.87
C TYR A 855 25.17 -29.22 23.77
N GLU A 856 25.55 -28.07 23.18
CA GLU A 856 25.80 -26.83 23.91
C GLU A 856 25.60 -25.59 23.04
N SER A 857 24.73 -24.67 23.46
CA SER A 857 24.35 -23.47 22.71
C SER A 857 25.41 -22.36 22.67
N GLY A 858 26.58 -22.57 23.28
CA GLY A 858 27.69 -21.61 23.36
C GLY A 858 28.70 -21.74 22.21
N GLY A 859 29.61 -20.77 22.09
CA GLY A 859 30.68 -20.80 21.10
C GLY A 859 31.66 -21.97 21.35
N ILE A 860 31.66 -22.94 20.44
CA ILE A 860 32.63 -24.04 20.40
C ILE A 860 33.51 -23.86 19.16
N ASP A 861 34.81 -24.00 19.37
CA ASP A 861 35.79 -24.07 18.28
C ASP A 861 36.34 -25.49 18.15
N VAL A 862 36.37 -25.99 16.91
CA VAL A 862 36.88 -27.32 16.58
C VAL A 862 37.96 -27.17 15.54
N SER A 863 39.20 -27.48 15.93
CA SER A 863 40.36 -27.50 15.04
C SER A 863 40.84 -28.92 14.83
N VAL A 864 41.16 -29.27 13.58
CA VAL A 864 41.71 -30.58 13.22
C VAL A 864 43.15 -30.37 12.75
N SER A 865 44.11 -31.06 13.37
CA SER A 865 45.54 -31.05 13.03
C SER A 865 45.94 -32.42 12.49
N PRO A 866 45.91 -32.64 11.16
CA PRO A 866 46.16 -33.95 10.56
C PRO A 866 47.56 -34.47 10.80
N GLU A 867 48.58 -33.60 10.76
CA GLU A 867 49.99 -33.96 11.04
C GLU A 867 50.23 -34.46 12.47
N GLU A 868 49.36 -34.11 13.42
CA GLU A 868 49.45 -34.51 14.83
C GLU A 868 48.45 -35.62 15.19
N TYR A 869 47.66 -36.10 14.23
CA TYR A 869 46.54 -37.02 14.47
C TYR A 869 45.58 -36.53 15.57
N LEU A 870 45.38 -35.21 15.67
CA LEU A 870 44.70 -34.57 16.79
C LEU A 870 43.49 -33.74 16.34
N ILE A 871 42.36 -33.92 17.02
CA ILE A 871 41.18 -33.05 16.97
C ILE A 871 41.12 -32.32 18.30
N ARG A 872 41.04 -30.98 18.27
CA ARG A 872 40.91 -30.18 19.50
C ARG A 872 39.56 -29.48 19.51
N ILE A 873 38.81 -29.71 20.58
CA ILE A 873 37.51 -29.08 20.83
C ILE A 873 37.69 -28.12 22.00
N ARG A 874 37.52 -26.82 21.74
CA ARG A 874 37.67 -25.75 22.73
C ARG A 874 36.33 -25.09 23.00
N PHE A 875 35.97 -25.02 24.27
CA PHE A 875 34.80 -24.29 24.73
C PHE A 875 35.20 -22.83 24.96
N ILE A 876 34.59 -21.90 24.21
CA ILE A 876 34.97 -20.49 24.26
C ILE A 876 34.17 -19.76 25.32
N ASP A 877 32.85 -20.00 25.35
CA ASP A 877 31.89 -19.23 26.14
C ASP A 877 31.44 -19.94 27.42
N THR A 878 31.80 -21.22 27.57
CA THR A 878 31.45 -22.01 28.75
C THR A 878 32.59 -22.03 29.76
N TRP A 879 32.30 -21.53 30.96
CA TRP A 879 33.21 -21.57 32.10
C TRP A 879 32.94 -22.80 32.96
N GLY A 880 33.99 -23.57 33.27
CA GLY A 880 33.88 -24.79 34.06
C GLY A 880 33.60 -26.03 33.20
N LEU A 881 33.02 -27.06 33.82
CA LEU A 881 32.69 -28.33 33.16
C LEU A 881 31.29 -28.26 32.52
N PRO A 882 31.13 -28.42 31.19
CA PRO A 882 29.82 -28.42 30.54
C PRO A 882 28.92 -29.57 31.06
N PRO A 883 27.62 -29.31 31.30
CA PRO A 883 26.71 -30.30 31.91
C PRO A 883 26.50 -31.56 31.05
N ASN A 884 26.63 -31.47 29.72
CA ASN A 884 26.48 -32.59 28.79
C ASN A 884 27.82 -33.11 28.24
N LEU A 885 28.95 -32.83 28.92
CA LEU A 885 30.27 -33.14 28.41
C LEU A 885 30.48 -34.64 28.13
N ASP A 886 29.92 -35.52 28.96
CA ASP A 886 30.09 -36.97 28.79
C ASP A 886 29.26 -37.53 27.62
N ASP A 887 28.05 -37.01 27.40
CA ASP A 887 27.23 -37.35 26.23
C ASP A 887 27.87 -36.84 24.93
N LEU A 888 28.42 -35.62 24.98
CA LEU A 888 29.19 -35.06 23.88
C LEU A 888 30.44 -35.90 23.58
N LYS A 889 31.20 -36.30 24.60
CA LYS A 889 32.37 -37.17 24.44
C LYS A 889 31.98 -38.49 23.79
N ALA A 890 30.89 -39.12 24.24
CA ALA A 890 30.40 -40.36 23.66
C ALA A 890 30.00 -40.17 22.19
N ALA A 891 29.27 -39.10 21.86
CA ALA A 891 28.85 -38.79 20.49
C ALA A 891 30.05 -38.51 19.56
N ILE A 892 31.05 -37.76 20.03
CA ILE A 892 32.27 -37.49 19.26
C ILE A 892 33.13 -38.74 19.11
N GLU A 893 33.23 -39.57 20.14
CA GLU A 893 33.99 -40.83 20.09
C GLU A 893 33.41 -41.83 19.09
N ASP A 894 32.08 -41.87 18.97
CA ASP A 894 31.37 -42.77 18.04
C ASP A 894 31.59 -42.37 16.57
N ILE A 895 31.74 -41.07 16.31
CA ILE A 895 31.89 -40.55 14.95
C ILE A 895 33.34 -40.22 14.56
N LYS A 896 34.29 -40.11 15.49
CA LYS A 896 35.66 -39.72 15.12
C LYS A 896 36.37 -40.83 14.34
N PRO A 897 37.31 -40.49 13.44
CA PRO A 897 38.15 -41.50 12.83
C PRO A 897 38.99 -42.22 13.90
N ALA A 898 39.04 -43.56 13.84
CA ALA A 898 39.71 -44.38 14.85
C ALA A 898 41.21 -44.04 15.06
N HIS A 899 41.86 -43.43 14.06
CA HIS A 899 43.26 -43.04 14.09
C HIS A 899 43.52 -41.62 14.63
N MET A 900 42.48 -40.88 15.05
CA MET A 900 42.61 -39.54 15.62
C MET A 900 42.31 -39.51 17.12
N ILE A 901 43.08 -38.71 17.85
CA ILE A 901 42.88 -38.42 19.28
C ILE A 901 42.05 -37.14 19.39
N VAL A 902 41.16 -37.07 20.39
CA VAL A 902 40.37 -35.85 20.68
C VAL A 902 40.83 -35.23 22.00
N ASP A 903 41.19 -33.95 21.97
CA ASP A 903 41.63 -33.13 23.10
C ASP A 903 40.56 -32.07 23.42
N TYR A 904 39.95 -32.17 24.60
CA TYR A 904 38.92 -31.24 25.06
C TYR A 904 39.56 -30.15 25.93
N ARG A 905 39.44 -28.89 25.52
CA ARG A 905 39.99 -27.72 26.21
C ARG A 905 38.88 -26.93 26.87
N LEU A 906 38.77 -27.07 28.18
CA LEU A 906 37.85 -26.31 29.02
C LEU A 906 38.47 -24.96 29.41
N ARG A 907 37.62 -23.96 29.63
CA ARG A 907 38.01 -22.63 30.09
C ARG A 907 37.61 -22.46 31.57
N TYR A 908 38.56 -22.01 32.39
CA TYR A 908 38.36 -21.70 33.81
C TYR A 908 38.83 -20.28 34.10
N LEU A 909 38.26 -19.64 35.11
CA LEU A 909 38.68 -18.32 35.57
C LEU A 909 40.14 -18.36 36.04
N THR A 910 40.97 -17.47 35.50
CA THR A 910 42.38 -17.33 35.90
C THR A 910 42.51 -16.47 37.15
N ILE A 911 43.63 -16.61 37.88
CA ILE A 911 43.88 -15.84 39.11
C ILE A 911 43.80 -14.32 38.84
N ALA A 912 44.35 -13.85 37.72
CA ALA A 912 44.31 -12.43 37.35
C ALA A 912 42.87 -11.93 37.08
N GLU A 913 42.00 -12.77 36.51
CA GLU A 913 40.59 -12.45 36.30
C GLU A 913 39.83 -12.44 37.63
N VAL A 914 40.11 -13.38 38.53
CA VAL A 914 39.50 -13.42 39.87
C VAL A 914 39.93 -12.23 40.73
N GLU A 915 41.20 -11.80 40.66
CA GLU A 915 41.72 -10.61 41.35
C GLU A 915 41.04 -9.31 40.89
N SER A 916 40.45 -9.31 39.70
CA SER A 916 39.70 -8.17 39.15
C SER A 916 38.21 -8.15 39.51
N MET A 917 37.70 -9.22 40.15
CA MET A 917 36.29 -9.33 40.55
C MET A 917 36.03 -8.68 41.90
N THR A 918 34.85 -8.07 42.05
CA THR A 918 34.36 -7.58 43.34
C THR A 918 33.91 -8.73 44.25
N LEU A 919 33.85 -8.48 45.56
CA LEU A 919 33.42 -9.51 46.53
C LEU A 919 32.02 -10.08 46.22
N ALA A 920 31.10 -9.22 45.76
CA ALA A 920 29.74 -9.62 45.37
C ALA A 920 29.73 -10.51 44.11
N GLU A 921 30.64 -10.27 43.17
CA GLU A 921 30.78 -11.10 41.96
C GLU A 921 31.40 -12.46 42.29
N ILE A 922 32.34 -12.51 43.24
CA ILE A 922 32.92 -13.77 43.71
C ILE A 922 31.87 -14.63 44.45
N GLU A 923 31.04 -14.02 45.30
CA GLU A 923 29.97 -14.73 46.05
C GLU A 923 28.91 -15.37 45.13
N GLN A 924 28.68 -14.80 43.96
CA GLN A 924 27.74 -15.33 42.96
C GLN A 924 28.39 -16.32 41.98
N THR A 925 29.71 -16.50 42.03
CA THR A 925 30.45 -17.38 41.12
C THR A 925 30.56 -18.77 41.71
N ARG A 926 29.97 -19.75 41.04
CA ARG A 926 30.04 -21.16 41.44
C ARG A 926 31.49 -21.68 41.40
N GLN A 927 31.83 -22.52 42.39
CA GLN A 927 33.18 -23.03 42.59
C GLN A 927 33.71 -23.87 41.41
N ASP A 928 32.81 -24.47 40.62
CA ASP A 928 33.09 -25.25 39.41
C ASP A 928 33.65 -24.43 38.23
N LYS A 929 33.64 -23.08 38.33
CA LYS A 929 34.22 -22.17 37.33
C LYS A 929 35.70 -21.83 37.55
N PHE A 930 36.29 -22.23 38.69
CA PHE A 930 37.68 -21.94 39.04
C PHE A 930 38.63 -23.11 38.73
N ALA A 931 39.84 -22.81 38.26
CA ALA A 931 40.85 -23.83 37.98
C ALA A 931 41.35 -24.49 39.28
N GLY A 932 41.01 -25.77 39.51
CA GLY A 932 41.37 -26.51 40.72
C GLY A 932 40.28 -26.64 41.79
N GLY A 933 39.07 -26.11 41.54
CA GLY A 933 37.88 -26.37 42.35
C GLY A 933 37.32 -27.76 42.08
N GLY A 934 37.93 -28.79 42.66
CA GLY A 934 37.45 -30.18 42.54
C GLY A 934 36.57 -30.58 43.71
N ALA A 935 35.27 -30.74 43.45
CA ALA A 935 34.36 -31.81 43.89
C ALA A 935 32.91 -31.35 43.71
#